data_AF-C1MWG4-F1
#
_entry.id   AF-C1MWG4-F1
#
_cell.length_a   1.000
_cell.length_b   1.000
_cell.length_c   1.000
_cell.angle_alpha   90.00
_cell.angle_beta   90.00
_cell.angle_gamma   90.00
#
_symmetry.space_group_name_H-M   'P 1'
#
loop_
_entity.id
_entity.type
_entity.pdbx_description
1 polymer ?
#
loop_
_entity_poly.entity_id
_entity_poly.type
_entity_poly.pdbx_seq_one_letter_code
_entity_poly.pdbx_strand_id
1 'polypeptide(L)'
;MSGASRGDGGGYFTNDRAVKYGYGVPRLALVTLFAFEIVPRLFLAAERGGSATSAATSSASAADAAFEFFTSSPPADPRRWALTLAPYLASRRFIGHVYIGSIGAGVNVQVLGFFGNILMLLLAAFACVWDAKRDLSIVIYLMKTFAGDQLAGKLDTAEWKLVLFFTFGCMAPWVYFASGSMDAAASAFALYARILPILFLVQAVCEYGDAHYERFVFFRHRYGFEFFTLLALTSLPGGITPEELRVVQYDLVICLMYRVSNLIIIANKNGLCSGVLGCFTIAARKLCFAAFGVLRGQRLVNVTDPEVATAVMRASVVKGDALERHVATPAWRPLLSLESVDGELHSSMMRDFHDLARRLPSPGRLGEIATRRVTELIRAHELKARIAKAAKAKELGVDVDVAIDARAVARLSLTVFVEYVFGRRWEPAFEPLLDATWEWRKEIAVRGKADVKLKRIAVDVVVNDLLRKHPVLWHVHGEDWAKPRYYSLILQPYLVSPAINVGDIAVAMARHPNLSLENAMRRMHPFPIFERYVDRDVLIRGKVVVRAHTQVIMFTTDFASTRYRNAQWPVFGAGPRACAGTQLALGILAAIRNNMVGHELFEPTIGHRHSGRHNDGVTTPAEAFYSAATILPIVMGWRGDEFSDDAESLELAAAAALSGRVR
;
A
#
# COMPACT_ATOMS: atom_id res chain seq x y z
N MET A 1 -15.35 34.72 17.18
CA MET A 1 -14.13 34.62 18.00
C MET A 1 -14.27 33.45 18.97
N SER A 2 -13.70 32.30 18.62
CA SER A 2 -13.09 31.32 19.53
C SER A 2 -12.42 30.29 18.61
N GLY A 3 -11.10 30.41 18.50
CA GLY A 3 -10.29 29.60 17.61
C GLY A 3 -10.11 28.19 18.16
N ALA A 4 -10.60 27.20 17.43
CA ALA A 4 -10.22 25.82 17.61
C ALA A 4 -8.97 25.56 16.75
N SER A 5 -7.79 25.59 17.36
CA SER A 5 -6.58 25.00 16.78
C SER A 5 -6.72 23.47 16.87
N ARG A 6 -7.25 22.87 15.80
CA ARG A 6 -7.12 21.43 15.55
C ARG A 6 -5.64 21.13 15.30
N GLY A 7 -4.98 20.57 16.30
CA GLY A 7 -3.72 19.86 16.15
C GLY A 7 -3.94 18.46 15.57
N ASP A 8 -4.62 18.37 14.42
CA ASP A 8 -4.60 17.15 13.62
C ASP A 8 -3.29 17.18 12.83
N GLY A 9 -2.46 16.15 12.99
CA GLY A 9 -1.34 15.85 12.09
C GLY A 9 -1.78 15.47 10.67
N GLY A 10 -2.94 15.95 10.23
CA GLY A 10 -3.46 15.84 8.87
C GLY A 10 -3.33 17.19 8.18
N GLY A 11 -2.53 17.28 7.12
CA GLY A 11 -2.58 18.51 6.32
C GLY A 11 -1.75 18.56 5.05
N TYR A 12 -0.62 17.84 4.94
CA TYR A 12 0.18 17.98 3.73
C TYR A 12 -0.28 17.09 2.57
N PHE A 13 -0.98 15.97 2.84
CA PHE A 13 -1.33 14.93 1.85
C PHE A 13 -2.84 14.64 1.81
N THR A 14 -3.66 15.64 1.50
CA THR A 14 -5.10 15.42 1.24
C THR A 14 -5.33 15.00 -0.22
N ASN A 15 -6.42 14.26 -0.50
CA ASN A 15 -6.85 13.95 -1.87
C ASN A 15 -7.04 15.22 -2.72
N ASP A 16 -7.45 16.32 -2.10
CA ASP A 16 -7.55 17.63 -2.74
C ASP A 16 -6.18 18.13 -3.25
N ARG A 17 -5.09 17.92 -2.49
CA ARG A 17 -3.73 18.20 -2.98
C ARG A 17 -3.30 17.27 -4.11
N ALA A 18 -3.66 15.99 -4.09
CA ALA A 18 -3.37 15.03 -5.17
C ALA A 18 -3.96 15.50 -6.51
N VAL A 19 -5.24 15.88 -6.48
CA VAL A 19 -5.97 16.46 -7.62
C VAL A 19 -5.30 17.76 -8.07
N LYS A 20 -4.89 18.61 -7.14
CA LYS A 20 -4.17 19.87 -7.44
C LYS A 20 -2.79 19.65 -8.07
N TYR A 21 -2.02 18.63 -7.68
CA TYR A 21 -0.73 18.30 -8.33
C TYR A 21 -0.96 17.63 -9.70
N GLY A 22 -1.95 16.73 -9.80
CA GLY A 22 -2.30 16.04 -11.04
C GLY A 22 -2.68 17.00 -12.17
N TYR A 23 -3.48 18.03 -11.91
CA TYR A 23 -3.82 19.04 -12.93
C TYR A 23 -2.69 20.02 -13.24
N GLY A 24 -1.76 20.24 -12.31
CA GLY A 24 -0.66 21.19 -12.48
C GLY A 24 0.53 20.64 -13.28
N VAL A 25 0.70 19.32 -13.37
CA VAL A 25 1.82 18.71 -14.11
C VAL A 25 1.70 18.91 -15.63
N PRO A 26 0.55 18.62 -16.29
CA PRO A 26 0.43 18.82 -17.74
C PRO A 26 0.60 20.29 -18.17
N ARG A 27 0.06 21.24 -17.38
CA ARG A 27 0.20 22.66 -17.67
C ARG A 27 1.64 23.14 -17.56
N LEU A 28 2.32 22.76 -16.48
CA LEU A 28 3.72 23.13 -16.31
C LEU A 28 4.60 22.48 -17.38
N ALA A 29 4.32 21.23 -17.76
CA ALA A 29 5.00 20.59 -18.89
C ALA A 29 4.81 21.35 -20.21
N LEU A 30 3.61 21.88 -20.47
CA LEU A 30 3.34 22.77 -21.61
C LEU A 30 4.15 24.07 -21.56
N VAL A 31 4.23 24.73 -20.40
CA VAL A 31 5.06 25.94 -20.23
C VAL A 31 6.55 25.62 -20.42
N THR A 32 7.01 24.48 -19.90
CA THR A 32 8.39 24.01 -20.12
C THR A 32 8.66 23.77 -21.61
N LEU A 33 7.77 23.08 -22.32
CA LEU A 33 7.89 22.88 -23.77
C LEU A 33 7.88 24.21 -24.53
N PHE A 34 7.02 25.16 -24.14
CA PHE A 34 6.98 26.50 -24.71
C PHE A 34 8.35 27.22 -24.56
N ALA A 35 8.94 27.15 -23.37
CA ALA A 35 10.24 27.76 -23.09
C ALA A 35 11.41 27.11 -23.85
N PHE A 36 11.33 25.81 -24.17
CA PHE A 36 12.39 25.10 -24.93
C PHE A 36 12.20 25.14 -26.44
N GLU A 37 10.96 25.16 -26.96
CA GLU A 37 10.73 24.96 -28.40
C GLU A 37 10.20 26.21 -29.10
N ILE A 38 9.44 27.05 -28.40
CA ILE A 38 8.79 28.21 -29.02
C ILE A 38 9.61 29.47 -28.79
N VAL A 39 9.97 29.75 -27.54
CA VAL A 39 10.71 30.96 -27.17
C VAL A 39 12.06 31.07 -27.92
N PRO A 40 12.96 30.07 -27.89
CA PRO A 40 14.26 30.18 -28.55
C PRO A 40 14.13 30.40 -30.06
N ARG A 41 13.13 29.77 -30.70
CA ARG A 41 12.90 29.92 -32.13
C ARG A 41 12.43 31.33 -32.47
N LEU A 42 11.48 31.89 -31.72
CA LEU A 42 11.01 33.27 -31.93
C LEU A 42 12.16 34.28 -31.81
N PHE A 43 13.08 34.05 -30.87
CA PHE A 43 14.28 34.89 -30.70
C PHE A 43 15.31 34.70 -31.83
N LEU A 44 15.59 33.46 -32.24
CA LEU A 44 16.51 33.19 -33.36
C LEU A 44 16.00 33.77 -34.70
N ALA A 45 14.68 33.91 -34.88
CA ALA A 45 14.12 34.66 -36.01
C ALA A 45 14.37 36.17 -35.91
N ALA A 46 14.21 36.76 -34.72
CA ALA A 46 14.41 38.19 -34.51
C ALA A 46 15.89 38.62 -34.67
N GLU A 47 16.86 37.78 -34.31
CA GLU A 47 18.29 38.05 -34.56
C GLU A 47 18.69 37.91 -36.05
N ARG A 48 18.04 37.00 -36.80
CA ARG A 48 18.31 36.81 -38.24
C ARG A 48 17.66 37.89 -39.10
N GLY A 49 16.54 38.46 -38.65
CA GLY A 49 15.87 39.59 -39.27
C GLY A 49 16.48 40.92 -38.83
N GLY A 50 17.62 41.29 -39.42
CA GLY A 50 18.13 42.66 -39.29
C GLY A 50 17.02 43.66 -39.65
N SER A 51 16.58 44.46 -38.67
CA SER A 51 15.52 45.46 -38.79
C SER A 51 14.22 44.95 -39.42
N ALA A 52 13.22 44.66 -38.57
CA ALA A 52 11.87 44.26 -38.94
C ALA A 52 11.10 45.21 -39.90
N THR A 53 11.73 46.30 -40.36
CA THR A 53 11.21 47.19 -41.40
C THR A 53 11.44 46.71 -42.84
N SER A 54 12.22 45.65 -43.10
CA SER A 54 12.49 45.20 -44.49
C SER A 54 11.67 43.98 -44.96
N ALA A 55 11.00 43.25 -44.07
CA ALA A 55 10.34 41.98 -44.40
C ALA A 55 8.87 42.10 -44.88
N ALA A 56 8.32 43.32 -45.00
CA ALA A 56 6.92 43.53 -45.40
C ALA A 56 6.66 43.38 -46.92
N THR A 57 7.65 42.98 -47.72
CA THR A 57 7.53 42.93 -49.19
C THR A 57 7.64 41.53 -49.82
N SER A 58 7.88 40.45 -49.07
CA SER A 58 7.89 39.09 -49.65
C SER A 58 6.55 38.38 -49.44
N SER A 59 5.89 38.03 -50.55
CA SER A 59 4.62 37.30 -50.66
C SER A 59 4.67 35.81 -50.25
N ALA A 60 5.62 35.41 -49.42
CA ALA A 60 5.64 34.06 -48.85
C ALA A 60 4.47 33.93 -47.86
N SER A 61 3.68 32.86 -47.96
CA SER A 61 2.58 32.65 -47.03
C SER A 61 3.13 32.52 -45.61
N ALA A 62 2.43 33.07 -44.60
CA ALA A 62 2.84 32.95 -43.20
C ALA A 62 3.03 31.49 -42.76
N ALA A 63 2.41 30.53 -43.47
CA ALA A 63 2.57 29.10 -43.27
C ALA A 63 3.89 28.56 -43.82
N ASP A 64 4.36 29.02 -44.98
CA ASP A 64 5.64 28.60 -45.56
C ASP A 64 6.82 29.18 -44.78
N ALA A 65 6.71 30.46 -44.36
CA ALA A 65 7.69 31.07 -43.47
C ALA A 65 7.74 30.38 -42.10
N ALA A 66 6.59 29.92 -41.58
CA ALA A 66 6.54 29.12 -40.37
C ALA A 66 7.14 27.72 -40.57
N PHE A 67 6.88 27.06 -41.70
CA PHE A 67 7.38 25.71 -41.99
C PHE A 67 8.90 25.70 -42.18
N GLU A 68 9.45 26.62 -42.98
CA GLU A 68 10.89 26.77 -43.21
C GLU A 68 11.64 27.14 -41.91
N PHE A 69 10.99 27.93 -41.04
CA PHE A 69 11.45 28.25 -39.70
C PHE A 69 11.55 27.03 -38.78
N PHE A 70 10.61 26.08 -38.86
CA PHE A 70 10.67 24.83 -38.09
C PHE A 70 11.73 23.84 -38.60
N THR A 71 12.16 23.95 -39.86
CA THR A 71 13.10 22.99 -40.49
C THR A 71 14.56 23.47 -40.57
N SER A 72 14.86 24.72 -40.21
CA SER A 72 16.23 25.26 -40.33
C SER A 72 17.23 24.60 -39.36
N SER A 73 18.46 24.38 -39.84
CA SER A 73 19.53 23.75 -39.04
C SER A 73 19.99 24.64 -37.87
N PRO A 74 20.40 24.04 -36.74
CA PRO A 74 20.83 24.80 -35.55
C PRO A 74 22.13 25.60 -35.79
N PRO A 75 22.33 26.73 -35.09
CA PRO A 75 23.53 27.55 -35.21
C PRO A 75 24.80 26.84 -34.69
N ALA A 76 25.97 27.27 -35.16
CA ALA A 76 27.27 26.62 -34.95
C ALA A 76 27.91 26.80 -33.55
N ASP A 77 27.40 27.72 -32.70
CA ASP A 77 27.93 27.95 -31.35
C ASP A 77 27.31 26.98 -30.32
N PRO A 78 28.11 26.10 -29.66
CA PRO A 78 27.64 25.17 -28.63
C PRO A 78 26.96 25.84 -27.43
N ARG A 79 27.25 27.12 -27.15
CA ARG A 79 26.57 27.88 -26.07
C ARG A 79 25.12 28.21 -26.42
N ARG A 80 24.81 28.30 -27.72
CA ARG A 80 23.45 28.51 -28.25
C ARG A 80 22.68 27.20 -28.46
N TRP A 81 23.36 26.05 -28.52
CA TRP A 81 22.73 24.73 -28.67
C TRP A 81 21.78 24.38 -27.52
N ALA A 82 22.09 24.74 -26.28
CA ALA A 82 21.34 24.26 -25.09
C ALA A 82 19.95 24.89 -24.88
N LEU A 83 19.49 25.78 -25.76
CA LEU A 83 18.20 26.45 -25.62
C LEU A 83 17.01 25.59 -26.05
N THR A 84 17.22 24.51 -26.80
CA THR A 84 16.14 23.60 -27.25
C THR A 84 16.17 22.29 -26.48
N LEU A 85 15.05 21.55 -26.49
CA LEU A 85 14.88 20.40 -25.60
C LEU A 85 15.88 19.27 -25.91
N ALA A 86 16.09 18.95 -27.19
CA ALA A 86 16.94 17.82 -27.58
C ALA A 86 18.42 18.02 -27.17
N PRO A 87 19.08 19.16 -27.46
CA PRO A 87 20.41 19.44 -26.97
C PRO A 87 20.51 19.52 -25.43
N TYR A 88 19.48 20.05 -24.77
CA TYR A 88 19.43 20.04 -23.30
C TYR A 88 19.42 18.61 -22.74
N LEU A 89 18.62 17.71 -23.31
CA LEU A 89 18.63 16.29 -22.93
C LEU A 89 19.99 15.64 -23.24
N ALA A 90 20.59 15.91 -24.41
CA ALA A 90 21.90 15.39 -24.79
C ALA A 90 23.02 15.84 -23.83
N SER A 91 22.91 17.05 -23.26
CA SER A 91 23.86 17.57 -22.28
C SER A 91 23.88 16.80 -20.95
N ARG A 92 22.85 15.99 -20.66
CA ARG A 92 22.64 15.28 -19.38
C ARG A 92 22.46 16.17 -18.15
N ARG A 93 22.36 17.50 -18.30
CA ARG A 93 22.09 18.43 -17.17
C ARG A 93 20.76 18.12 -16.48
N PHE A 94 19.80 17.63 -17.25
CA PHE A 94 18.49 17.23 -16.74
C PHE A 94 18.57 16.20 -15.59
N ILE A 95 19.62 15.36 -15.53
CA ILE A 95 19.78 14.39 -14.42
C ILE A 95 19.93 15.14 -13.09
N GLY A 96 20.80 16.15 -13.05
CA GLY A 96 21.00 16.99 -11.87
C GLY A 96 19.74 17.78 -11.52
N HIS A 97 19.09 18.39 -12.52
CA HIS A 97 17.87 19.18 -12.30
C HIS A 97 16.68 18.33 -11.82
N VAL A 98 16.49 17.14 -12.41
CA VAL A 98 15.48 16.17 -11.95
C VAL A 98 15.76 15.78 -10.51
N TYR A 99 17.01 15.49 -10.17
CA TYR A 99 17.41 15.11 -8.83
C TYR A 99 17.14 16.24 -7.82
N ILE A 100 17.58 17.47 -8.10
CA ILE A 100 17.34 18.66 -7.27
C ILE A 100 15.83 18.89 -7.03
N GLY A 101 15.02 18.82 -8.09
CA GLY A 101 13.56 18.97 -7.96
C GLY A 101 12.93 17.87 -7.11
N SER A 102 13.42 16.64 -7.23
CA SER A 102 12.92 15.48 -6.49
C SER A 102 13.27 15.55 -5.00
N ILE A 103 14.44 16.10 -4.64
CA ILE A 103 14.86 16.27 -3.24
C ILE A 103 13.96 17.24 -2.50
N GLY A 104 13.60 18.37 -3.13
CA GLY A 104 12.67 19.32 -2.51
C GLY A 104 11.37 18.64 -2.07
N ALA A 105 10.87 17.67 -2.85
CA ALA A 105 9.74 16.86 -2.46
C ALA A 105 10.12 15.88 -1.32
N GLY A 106 11.16 15.07 -1.49
CA GLY A 106 11.57 14.06 -0.51
C GLY A 106 11.89 14.60 0.89
N VAL A 107 12.63 15.70 0.98
CA VAL A 107 13.04 16.36 2.24
C VAL A 107 11.85 17.01 2.94
N ASN A 108 10.98 17.71 2.18
CA ASN A 108 9.75 18.29 2.74
C ASN A 108 8.81 17.22 3.32
N VAL A 109 8.89 15.98 2.84
CA VAL A 109 8.09 14.86 3.36
C VAL A 109 8.82 14.03 4.44
N GLN A 110 10.11 14.28 4.67
CA GLN A 110 10.97 13.54 5.62
C GLN A 110 10.94 12.01 5.42
N VAL A 111 10.92 11.54 4.17
CA VAL A 111 10.70 10.11 3.85
C VAL A 111 11.79 9.17 4.40
N LEU A 112 13.05 9.61 4.43
CA LEU A 112 14.21 8.75 4.71
C LEU A 112 14.86 8.99 6.09
N GLY A 113 14.22 9.78 6.96
CA GLY A 113 14.82 10.23 8.22
C GLY A 113 16.04 11.15 8.04
N PHE A 114 16.67 11.56 9.15
CA PHE A 114 17.74 12.56 9.15
C PHE A 114 18.95 12.16 8.27
N PHE A 115 19.52 10.96 8.48
CA PHE A 115 20.69 10.51 7.72
C PHE A 115 20.42 10.33 6.22
N GLY A 116 19.24 9.82 5.86
CA GLY A 116 18.83 9.71 4.47
C GLY A 116 18.69 11.07 3.79
N ASN A 117 18.12 12.05 4.49
CA ASN A 117 18.04 13.42 4.01
C ASN A 117 19.43 14.04 3.81
N ILE A 118 20.37 13.85 4.73
CA ILE A 118 21.75 14.34 4.60
C ILE A 118 22.43 13.76 3.34
N LEU A 119 22.33 12.44 3.13
CA LEU A 119 22.89 11.81 1.93
C LEU A 119 22.29 12.38 0.65
N MET A 120 20.97 12.58 0.63
CA MET A 120 20.29 13.16 -0.52
C MET A 120 20.79 14.58 -0.82
N LEU A 121 20.97 15.41 0.21
CA LEU A 121 21.49 16.77 0.10
C LEU A 121 22.94 16.82 -0.40
N LEU A 122 23.80 15.90 0.04
CA LEU A 122 25.19 15.81 -0.44
C LEU A 122 25.26 15.50 -1.94
N LEU A 123 24.43 14.57 -2.42
CA LEU A 123 24.31 14.28 -3.85
C LEU A 123 23.78 15.48 -4.65
N ALA A 124 22.92 16.31 -4.02
CA ALA A 124 22.38 17.52 -4.64
C ALA A 124 23.50 18.53 -4.84
N ALA A 125 24.28 18.78 -3.78
CA ALA A 125 25.42 19.68 -3.81
C ALA A 125 26.44 19.24 -4.87
N PHE A 126 26.72 17.93 -4.96
CA PHE A 126 27.58 17.39 -6.03
C PHE A 126 27.02 17.68 -7.43
N ALA A 127 25.73 17.45 -7.66
CA ALA A 127 25.09 17.75 -8.93
C ALA A 127 25.16 19.26 -9.27
N CYS A 128 24.94 20.14 -8.30
CA CYS A 128 25.06 21.59 -8.47
C CYS A 128 26.48 22.01 -8.82
N VAL A 129 27.51 21.49 -8.14
CA VAL A 129 28.91 21.80 -8.44
C VAL A 129 29.31 21.27 -9.82
N TRP A 130 28.86 20.07 -10.19
CA TRP A 130 29.09 19.51 -11.51
C TRP A 130 28.46 20.37 -12.61
N ASP A 131 27.25 20.85 -12.39
CA ASP A 131 26.50 21.67 -13.35
C ASP A 131 27.07 23.10 -13.46
N ALA A 132 27.47 23.69 -12.32
CA ALA A 132 28.03 25.04 -12.26
C ALA A 132 29.36 25.18 -13.01
N LYS A 133 30.09 24.08 -13.24
CA LYS A 133 31.28 24.04 -14.13
C LYS A 133 30.97 24.40 -15.59
N ARG A 134 29.70 24.38 -15.99
CA ARG A 134 29.26 24.67 -17.36
C ARG A 134 28.79 26.11 -17.52
N ASP A 135 27.91 26.56 -16.63
CA ASP A 135 27.51 27.96 -16.49
C ASP A 135 26.93 28.23 -15.09
N LEU A 136 26.71 29.51 -14.76
CA LEU A 136 26.19 29.92 -13.45
C LEU A 136 24.67 29.79 -13.32
N SER A 137 23.94 29.31 -14.33
CA SER A 137 22.48 29.37 -14.33
C SER A 137 21.84 28.57 -13.18
N ILE A 138 22.43 27.44 -12.78
CA ILE A 138 21.96 26.67 -11.61
C ILE A 138 22.19 27.42 -10.29
N VAL A 139 23.27 28.20 -10.20
CA VAL A 139 23.56 29.03 -9.02
C VAL A 139 22.52 30.13 -8.90
N ILE A 140 22.16 30.79 -10.01
CA ILE A 140 21.09 31.79 -10.05
C ILE A 140 19.76 31.19 -9.59
N TYR A 141 19.41 29.99 -10.07
CA TYR A 141 18.22 29.27 -9.63
C TYR A 141 18.23 29.02 -8.11
N LEU A 142 19.32 28.47 -7.56
CA LEU A 142 19.41 28.17 -6.13
C LEU A 142 19.32 29.43 -5.28
N MET A 143 20.01 30.51 -5.67
CA MET A 143 19.93 31.80 -4.98
C MET A 143 18.50 32.32 -4.92
N LYS A 144 17.76 32.26 -6.04
CA LYS A 144 16.35 32.61 -6.10
C LYS A 144 15.53 31.77 -5.12
N THR A 145 15.61 30.45 -5.21
CA THR A 145 14.79 29.52 -4.41
C THR A 145 15.03 29.72 -2.92
N PHE A 146 16.29 29.73 -2.47
CA PHE A 146 16.60 29.88 -1.04
C PHE A 146 16.27 31.26 -0.49
N ALA A 147 16.45 32.32 -1.27
CA ALA A 147 16.07 33.65 -0.82
C ALA A 147 14.55 33.74 -0.57
N GLY A 148 13.74 33.14 -1.45
CA GLY A 148 12.29 33.07 -1.25
C GLY A 148 11.89 32.19 -0.06
N ASP A 149 12.50 31.01 0.08
CA ASP A 149 12.22 30.10 1.19
C ASP A 149 12.60 30.71 2.56
N GLN A 150 13.71 31.45 2.61
CA GLN A 150 14.14 32.20 3.80
C GLN A 150 13.10 33.26 4.18
N LEU A 151 12.61 34.03 3.21
CA LEU A 151 11.63 35.08 3.44
C LEU A 151 10.27 34.54 3.89
N ALA A 152 9.88 33.37 3.39
CA ALA A 152 8.67 32.69 3.83
C ALA A 152 8.83 31.93 5.17
N GLY A 153 10.00 32.03 5.82
CA GLY A 153 10.26 31.39 7.11
C GLY A 153 10.33 29.86 7.04
N LYS A 154 10.56 29.27 5.87
CA LYS A 154 10.57 27.82 5.67
C LYS A 154 11.89 27.15 6.09
N LEU A 155 12.95 27.92 6.28
CA LEU A 155 14.32 27.42 6.50
C LEU A 155 14.73 27.30 7.98
N ASP A 156 13.80 27.14 8.91
CA ASP A 156 14.16 27.15 10.35
C ASP A 156 14.69 25.79 10.89
N THR A 157 14.60 24.73 10.11
CA THR A 157 15.13 23.41 10.50
C THR A 157 16.65 23.33 10.37
N ALA A 158 17.30 22.49 11.19
CA ALA A 158 18.75 22.27 11.14
C ALA A 158 19.21 21.75 9.76
N GLU A 159 18.38 20.94 9.11
CA GLU A 159 18.61 20.41 7.76
C GLU A 159 18.69 21.54 6.73
N TRP A 160 17.73 22.47 6.73
CA TRP A 160 17.74 23.62 5.82
C TRP A 160 18.87 24.61 6.11
N LYS A 161 19.24 24.81 7.38
CA LYS A 161 20.42 25.61 7.75
C LYS A 161 21.71 25.02 7.17
N LEU A 162 21.82 23.69 7.14
CA LEU A 162 22.94 22.99 6.49
C LEU A 162 22.91 23.16 4.96
N VAL A 163 21.73 23.11 4.34
CA VAL A 163 21.57 23.38 2.89
C VAL A 163 22.00 24.80 2.53
N LEU A 164 21.62 25.80 3.34
CA LEU A 164 22.05 27.18 3.17
C LEU A 164 23.58 27.29 3.30
N PHE A 165 24.18 26.61 4.27
CA PHE A 165 25.64 26.57 4.42
C PHE A 165 26.34 25.95 3.20
N PHE A 166 25.86 24.82 2.68
CA PHE A 166 26.47 24.24 1.47
C PHE A 166 26.27 25.09 0.22
N THR A 167 25.08 25.68 0.06
CA THR A 167 24.79 26.50 -1.13
C THR A 167 25.55 27.81 -1.09
N PHE A 168 25.41 28.61 -0.03
CA PHE A 168 26.04 29.93 0.03
C PHE A 168 27.46 29.87 0.59
N GLY A 169 27.72 29.01 1.56
CA GLY A 169 29.04 28.86 2.19
C GLY A 169 30.04 28.05 1.37
N CYS A 170 29.61 27.11 0.50
CA CYS A 170 30.53 26.37 -0.37
C CYS A 170 30.48 26.82 -1.84
N MET A 171 29.30 27.14 -2.40
CA MET A 171 29.26 27.55 -3.81
C MET A 171 29.72 28.98 -4.04
N ALA A 172 29.46 29.95 -3.15
CA ALA A 172 29.92 31.32 -3.37
C ALA A 172 31.47 31.41 -3.39
N PRO A 173 32.21 30.74 -2.47
CA PRO A 173 33.66 30.63 -2.60
C PRO A 173 34.08 29.88 -3.85
N TRP A 174 33.39 28.80 -4.23
CA TRP A 174 33.71 28.06 -5.46
C TRP A 174 33.56 28.93 -6.71
N VAL A 175 32.49 29.71 -6.83
CA VAL A 175 32.29 30.65 -7.96
C VAL A 175 33.41 31.68 -7.99
N TYR A 176 33.82 32.21 -6.84
CA TYR A 176 34.96 33.11 -6.73
C TYR A 176 36.29 32.47 -7.16
N PHE A 177 36.57 31.26 -6.68
CA PHE A 177 37.78 30.52 -7.06
C PHE A 177 37.78 30.14 -8.55
N ALA A 178 36.63 29.79 -9.11
CA ALA A 178 36.47 29.44 -10.51
C ALA A 178 36.55 30.65 -11.45
N SER A 179 36.11 31.84 -11.00
CA SER A 179 36.18 33.08 -11.79
C SER A 179 37.55 33.76 -11.73
N GLY A 180 38.40 33.40 -10.78
CA GLY A 180 39.76 33.94 -10.61
C GLY A 180 39.82 35.34 -9.98
N SER A 181 38.74 36.13 -10.04
CA SER A 181 38.60 37.41 -9.34
C SER A 181 37.13 37.74 -9.01
N MET A 182 36.92 38.70 -8.09
CA MET A 182 35.60 39.25 -7.76
C MET A 182 34.97 39.98 -8.96
N ASP A 183 35.79 40.70 -9.74
CA ASP A 183 35.30 41.42 -10.93
C ASP A 183 34.83 40.46 -12.02
N ALA A 184 35.51 39.32 -12.19
CA ALA A 184 35.11 38.27 -13.11
C ALA A 184 33.81 37.58 -12.65
N ALA A 185 33.66 37.34 -11.34
CA ALA A 185 32.40 36.84 -10.79
C ALA A 185 31.26 37.85 -11.04
N ALA A 186 31.46 39.12 -10.67
CA ALA A 186 30.47 40.19 -10.86
C ALA A 186 30.06 40.34 -12.32
N SER A 187 31.01 40.25 -13.25
CA SER A 187 30.76 40.28 -14.70
C SER A 187 29.92 39.08 -15.17
N ALA A 188 30.15 37.89 -14.61
CA ALA A 188 29.35 36.71 -14.93
C ALA A 188 27.92 36.79 -14.38
N PHE A 189 27.71 37.47 -13.24
CA PHE A 189 26.38 37.75 -12.69
C PHE A 189 25.66 38.90 -13.42
N ALA A 190 26.39 39.87 -13.99
CA ALA A 190 25.81 41.01 -14.70
C ALA A 190 24.90 40.59 -15.86
N LEU A 191 25.17 39.45 -16.48
CA LEU A 191 24.34 38.83 -17.53
C LEU A 191 22.92 38.49 -17.07
N TYR A 192 22.68 38.36 -15.76
CA TYR A 192 21.40 38.01 -15.17
C TYR A 192 20.74 39.16 -14.40
N ALA A 193 21.37 40.34 -14.36
CA ALA A 193 20.94 41.47 -13.53
C ALA A 193 19.49 41.92 -13.81
N ARG A 194 19.03 41.81 -15.06
CA ARG A 194 17.66 42.17 -15.46
C ARG A 194 16.60 41.18 -14.95
N ILE A 195 16.90 39.89 -14.99
CA ILE A 195 15.92 38.85 -14.64
C ILE A 195 15.94 38.49 -13.15
N LEU A 196 17.03 38.75 -12.43
CA LEU A 196 17.19 38.47 -11.01
C LEU A 196 16.06 39.07 -10.13
N PRO A 197 15.72 40.38 -10.23
CA PRO A 197 14.62 40.96 -9.47
C PRO A 197 13.27 40.32 -9.79
N ILE A 198 13.05 39.93 -11.05
CA ILE A 198 11.81 39.29 -11.50
C ILE A 198 11.71 37.89 -10.92
N LEU A 199 12.75 37.08 -11.05
CA LEU A 199 12.81 35.74 -10.47
C LEU A 199 12.61 35.76 -8.96
N PHE A 200 13.27 36.70 -8.28
CA PHE A 200 13.09 36.90 -6.86
C PHE A 200 11.65 37.28 -6.52
N LEU A 201 11.02 38.20 -7.27
CA LEU A 201 9.62 38.56 -7.08
C LEU A 201 8.69 37.36 -7.32
N VAL A 202 8.91 36.58 -8.38
CA VAL A 202 8.17 35.34 -8.66
C VAL A 202 8.26 34.41 -7.46
N GLN A 203 9.48 34.16 -6.95
CA GLN A 203 9.67 33.28 -5.80
C GLN A 203 9.02 33.84 -4.54
N ALA A 204 9.23 35.12 -4.23
CA ALA A 204 8.64 35.76 -3.05
C ALA A 204 7.11 35.68 -3.09
N VAL A 205 6.49 36.01 -4.22
CA VAL A 205 5.03 35.93 -4.38
C VAL A 205 4.54 34.48 -4.25
N CYS A 206 5.28 33.52 -4.79
CA CYS A 206 4.93 32.10 -4.67
C CYS A 206 5.05 31.60 -3.23
N GLU A 207 6.15 31.91 -2.54
CA GLU A 207 6.45 31.41 -1.21
C GLU A 207 5.63 32.10 -0.11
N TYR A 208 5.52 33.44 -0.13
CA TYR A 208 4.57 34.17 0.74
C TYR A 208 3.13 33.78 0.43
N GLY A 209 2.84 33.54 -0.84
CA GLY A 209 1.54 33.09 -1.30
C GLY A 209 1.14 31.76 -0.66
N ASP A 210 2.02 30.77 -0.68
CA ASP A 210 1.81 29.48 -0.02
C ASP A 210 1.79 29.58 1.50
N ALA A 211 2.61 30.44 2.11
CA ALA A 211 2.70 30.56 3.56
C ALA A 211 1.51 31.34 4.18
N HIS A 212 1.00 32.38 3.50
CA HIS A 212 0.07 33.34 4.10
C HIS A 212 -1.21 33.60 3.29
N TYR A 213 -1.25 33.26 2.00
CA TYR A 213 -2.31 33.71 1.08
C TYR A 213 -2.95 32.59 0.25
N GLU A 214 -2.83 31.32 0.67
CA GLU A 214 -3.32 30.13 -0.07
C GLU A 214 -4.83 30.18 -0.41
N ARG A 215 -5.61 31.01 0.32
CA ARG A 215 -7.03 31.28 0.07
C ARG A 215 -7.30 31.98 -1.27
N PHE A 216 -6.34 32.74 -1.80
CA PHE A 216 -6.47 33.45 -3.06
C PHE A 216 -5.82 32.64 -4.18
N VAL A 217 -6.60 32.29 -5.21
CA VAL A 217 -6.15 31.43 -6.32
C VAL A 217 -4.88 31.97 -7.00
N PHE A 218 -4.79 33.30 -7.12
CA PHE A 218 -3.65 33.99 -7.74
C PHE A 218 -2.33 33.82 -6.96
N PHE A 219 -2.39 33.80 -5.63
CA PHE A 219 -1.22 33.66 -4.76
C PHE A 219 -0.87 32.21 -4.44
N ARG A 220 -1.63 31.24 -4.95
CA ARG A 220 -1.19 29.84 -4.84
C ARG A 220 0.08 29.70 -5.66
N HIS A 221 1.17 29.23 -5.06
CA HIS A 221 2.51 29.01 -5.65
C HIS A 221 2.45 28.28 -7.01
N ARG A 222 1.36 27.55 -7.26
CA ARG A 222 1.17 26.72 -8.44
C ARG A 222 0.70 27.50 -9.68
N TYR A 223 -0.09 28.56 -9.48
CA TYR A 223 -0.68 29.37 -10.55
C TYR A 223 0.12 30.65 -10.78
N GLY A 224 0.53 31.31 -9.69
CA GLY A 224 1.39 32.48 -9.74
C GLY A 224 2.69 32.17 -10.48
N PHE A 225 3.37 31.07 -10.15
CA PHE A 225 4.61 30.68 -10.81
C PHE A 225 4.46 30.54 -12.33
N GLU A 226 3.46 29.80 -12.81
CA GLU A 226 3.22 29.60 -14.25
C GLU A 226 2.96 30.94 -14.96
N PHE A 227 2.13 31.79 -14.36
CA PHE A 227 1.76 33.09 -14.91
C PHE A 227 2.93 34.07 -14.94
N PHE A 228 3.64 34.24 -13.82
CA PHE A 228 4.77 35.18 -13.75
C PHE A 228 5.96 34.70 -14.59
N THR A 229 6.18 33.39 -14.69
CA THR A 229 7.21 32.84 -15.58
C THR A 229 6.85 33.07 -17.05
N LEU A 230 5.58 32.90 -17.44
CA LEU A 230 5.13 33.26 -18.79
C LEU A 230 5.31 34.76 -19.06
N LEU A 231 4.95 35.62 -18.11
CA LEU A 231 5.15 37.06 -18.23
C LEU A 231 6.65 37.42 -18.38
N ALA A 232 7.52 36.76 -17.60
CA ALA A 232 8.97 36.94 -17.73
C ALA A 232 9.48 36.50 -19.12
N LEU A 233 8.92 35.42 -19.68
CA LEU A 233 9.29 34.95 -21.02
C LEU A 233 8.81 35.88 -22.15
N THR A 234 7.71 36.61 -21.96
CA THR A 234 7.06 37.37 -23.06
C THR A 234 7.16 38.89 -22.95
N SER A 235 7.40 39.44 -21.76
CA SER A 235 7.15 40.86 -21.47
C SER A 235 8.38 41.62 -20.97
N LEU A 236 9.57 41.01 -21.05
CA LEU A 236 10.83 41.69 -20.76
C LEU A 236 11.10 42.79 -21.81
N PRO A 237 11.41 44.04 -21.41
CA PRO A 237 11.79 45.09 -22.34
C PRO A 237 13.04 44.70 -23.13
N GLY A 238 12.94 44.61 -24.46
CA GLY A 238 14.03 44.11 -25.33
C GLY A 238 14.12 42.58 -25.41
N GLY A 239 13.17 41.85 -24.83
CA GLY A 239 13.13 40.39 -24.82
C GLY A 239 14.04 39.74 -23.76
N ILE A 240 13.87 38.43 -23.58
CA ILE A 240 14.71 37.61 -22.72
C ILE A 240 15.99 37.21 -23.47
N THR A 241 17.15 37.37 -22.85
CA THR A 241 18.43 36.95 -23.48
C THR A 241 18.59 35.43 -23.44
N PRO A 242 19.47 34.84 -24.27
CA PRO A 242 19.81 33.42 -24.20
C PRO A 242 20.29 32.93 -22.82
N GLU A 243 21.04 33.77 -22.11
CA GLU A 243 21.52 33.51 -20.75
C GLU A 243 20.35 33.51 -19.75
N GLU A 244 19.50 34.54 -19.81
CA GLU A 244 18.32 34.67 -18.96
C GLU A 244 17.33 33.52 -19.20
N LEU A 245 17.11 33.13 -20.45
CA LEU A 245 16.20 32.05 -20.85
C LEU A 245 16.64 30.69 -20.28
N ARG A 246 17.94 30.40 -20.26
CA ARG A 246 18.47 29.16 -19.66
C ARG A 246 18.10 29.03 -18.19
N VAL A 247 18.18 30.11 -17.42
CA VAL A 247 17.80 30.10 -16.00
C VAL A 247 16.31 29.75 -15.85
N VAL A 248 15.45 30.37 -16.66
CA VAL A 248 14.01 30.10 -16.65
C VAL A 248 13.70 28.66 -17.06
N GLN A 249 14.36 28.14 -18.08
CA GLN A 249 14.23 26.75 -18.52
C GLN A 249 14.58 25.75 -17.41
N TYR A 250 15.67 26.00 -16.67
CA TYR A 250 16.08 25.11 -15.57
C TYR A 250 15.12 25.19 -14.40
N ASP A 251 14.69 26.39 -14.03
CA ASP A 251 13.66 26.62 -13.00
C ASP A 251 12.35 25.88 -13.33
N LEU A 252 11.91 25.91 -14.60
CA LEU A 252 10.74 25.17 -15.09
C LEU A 252 10.92 23.64 -14.98
N VAL A 253 12.08 23.09 -15.35
CA VAL A 253 12.35 21.64 -15.24
C VAL A 253 12.39 21.20 -13.78
N ILE A 254 13.09 21.94 -12.93
CA ILE A 254 13.24 21.60 -11.51
C ILE A 254 11.87 21.67 -10.82
N CYS A 255 11.08 22.71 -11.08
CA CYS A 255 9.72 22.85 -10.58
C CYS A 255 8.79 21.74 -11.09
N LEU A 256 8.90 21.33 -12.36
CA LEU A 256 8.13 20.22 -12.92
C LEU A 256 8.44 18.91 -12.18
N MET A 257 9.71 18.62 -11.96
CA MET A 257 10.14 17.39 -11.28
C MET A 257 9.80 17.39 -9.79
N TYR A 258 9.81 18.55 -9.15
CA TYR A 258 9.25 18.71 -7.80
C TYR A 258 7.76 18.35 -7.74
N ARG A 259 6.96 18.77 -8.72
CA ARG A 259 5.52 18.43 -8.77
C ARG A 259 5.28 16.96 -9.08
N VAL A 260 6.03 16.40 -10.03
CA VAL A 260 5.95 14.97 -10.37
C VAL A 260 6.32 14.11 -9.15
N SER A 261 7.40 14.46 -8.46
CA SER A 261 7.85 13.73 -7.26
C SER A 261 6.84 13.81 -6.13
N ASN A 262 6.26 14.99 -5.86
CA ASN A 262 5.16 15.13 -4.90
C ASN A 262 3.94 14.30 -5.29
N LEU A 263 3.56 14.28 -6.58
CA LEU A 263 2.46 13.46 -7.07
C LEU A 263 2.73 11.97 -6.86
N ILE A 264 3.95 11.50 -7.12
CA ILE A 264 4.37 10.10 -6.88
C ILE A 264 4.30 9.78 -5.39
N ILE A 265 4.82 10.65 -4.52
CA ILE A 265 4.76 10.45 -3.06
C ILE A 265 3.30 10.39 -2.57
N ILE A 266 2.45 11.31 -3.05
CA ILE A 266 1.02 11.33 -2.73
C ILE A 266 0.34 10.05 -3.23
N ALA A 267 0.59 9.66 -4.48
CA ALA A 267 0.02 8.45 -5.07
C ALA A 267 0.45 7.19 -4.28
N ASN A 268 1.72 7.13 -3.88
CA ASN A 268 2.23 6.05 -3.02
C ASN A 268 1.54 6.04 -1.64
N LYS A 269 1.44 7.19 -0.97
CA LYS A 269 0.75 7.32 0.33
C LYS A 269 -0.74 6.98 0.24
N ASN A 270 -1.38 7.29 -0.89
CA ASN A 270 -2.78 6.95 -1.16
C ASN A 270 -2.97 5.50 -1.63
N GLY A 271 -1.91 4.69 -1.61
CA GLY A 271 -1.99 3.27 -1.93
C GLY A 271 -2.13 2.94 -3.42
N LEU A 272 -1.78 3.86 -4.33
CA LEU A 272 -1.75 3.55 -5.76
C LEU A 272 -0.65 2.51 -6.07
N CYS A 273 0.54 2.67 -5.49
CA CYS A 273 1.62 1.70 -5.64
C CYS A 273 1.27 0.35 -5.01
N SER A 274 0.62 0.32 -3.84
CA SER A 274 0.14 -0.93 -3.24
C SER A 274 -1.04 -1.54 -4.02
N GLY A 275 -1.85 -0.73 -4.69
CA GLY A 275 -2.90 -1.18 -5.61
C GLY A 275 -2.35 -1.86 -6.87
N VAL A 276 -1.35 -1.23 -7.52
CA VAL A 276 -0.65 -1.81 -8.68
C VAL A 276 0.11 -3.07 -8.29
N LEU A 277 0.83 -3.03 -7.16
CA LEU A 277 1.54 -4.20 -6.64
C LEU A 277 0.56 -5.32 -6.25
N GLY A 278 -0.61 -4.97 -5.68
CA GLY A 278 -1.68 -5.93 -5.38
C GLY A 278 -2.22 -6.61 -6.64
N CYS A 279 -2.44 -5.85 -7.73
CA CYS A 279 -2.80 -6.43 -9.02
C CYS A 279 -1.72 -7.38 -9.55
N PHE A 280 -0.44 -7.00 -9.42
CA PHE A 280 0.68 -7.85 -9.79
C PHE A 280 0.72 -9.14 -8.95
N THR A 281 0.52 -9.06 -7.62
CA THR A 281 0.48 -10.22 -6.73
C THR A 281 -0.66 -11.18 -7.10
N ILE A 282 -1.85 -10.67 -7.41
CA ILE A 282 -2.98 -11.49 -7.87
C ILE A 282 -2.64 -12.18 -9.20
N ALA A 283 -2.08 -11.44 -10.16
CA ALA A 283 -1.67 -11.98 -11.45
C ALA A 283 -0.57 -13.04 -11.31
N ALA A 284 0.45 -12.78 -10.50
CA ALA A 284 1.54 -13.71 -10.20
C ALA A 284 1.02 -14.99 -9.55
N ARG A 285 0.06 -14.88 -8.62
CA ARG A 285 -0.57 -16.06 -8.00
C ARG A 285 -1.35 -16.89 -9.02
N LYS A 286 -2.16 -16.24 -9.88
CA LYS A 286 -2.85 -16.93 -10.99
C LYS A 286 -1.87 -17.63 -11.93
N LEU A 287 -0.74 -17.01 -12.22
CA LEU A 287 0.33 -17.59 -13.04
C LEU A 287 0.97 -18.81 -12.34
N CYS A 288 1.22 -18.76 -11.03
CA CYS A 288 1.75 -19.90 -10.27
C CYS A 288 0.82 -21.11 -10.34
N PHE A 289 -0.50 -20.89 -10.25
CA PHE A 289 -1.48 -21.96 -10.40
C PHE A 289 -1.51 -22.54 -11.82
N ALA A 290 -1.48 -21.68 -12.84
CA ALA A 290 -1.41 -22.14 -14.22
C ALA A 290 -0.13 -22.97 -14.46
N ALA A 291 1.03 -22.49 -13.99
CA ALA A 291 2.29 -23.19 -14.08
C ALA A 291 2.26 -24.53 -13.33
N PHE A 292 1.71 -24.55 -12.10
CA PHE A 292 1.53 -25.78 -11.32
C PHE A 292 0.71 -26.82 -12.10
N GLY A 293 -0.44 -26.43 -12.65
CA GLY A 293 -1.28 -27.34 -13.44
C GLY A 293 -0.56 -27.90 -14.67
N VAL A 294 0.16 -27.06 -15.42
CA VAL A 294 0.95 -27.48 -16.59
C VAL A 294 2.06 -28.46 -16.19
N LEU A 295 2.84 -28.12 -15.15
CA LEU A 295 3.99 -28.91 -14.72
C LEU A 295 3.59 -30.24 -14.07
N ARG A 296 2.40 -30.31 -13.44
CA ARG A 296 1.84 -31.55 -12.86
C ARG A 296 0.97 -32.34 -13.84
N GLY A 297 0.80 -31.88 -15.08
CA GLY A 297 -0.09 -32.53 -16.05
C GLY A 297 -1.57 -32.55 -15.62
N GLN A 298 -1.96 -31.65 -14.73
CA GLN A 298 -3.32 -31.56 -14.20
C GLN A 298 -4.16 -30.57 -15.01
N ARG A 299 -5.41 -30.95 -15.31
CA ARG A 299 -6.38 -30.01 -15.88
C ARG A 299 -6.85 -29.05 -14.78
N LEU A 300 -6.32 -27.83 -14.82
CA LEU A 300 -6.65 -26.78 -13.86
C LEU A 300 -7.44 -25.66 -14.54
N VAL A 301 -8.58 -25.27 -13.93
CA VAL A 301 -9.49 -24.25 -14.47
C VAL A 301 -9.78 -23.19 -13.41
N ASN A 302 -9.59 -21.92 -13.78
CA ASN A 302 -10.07 -20.80 -12.97
C ASN A 302 -11.55 -20.51 -13.28
N VAL A 303 -12.43 -20.69 -12.30
CA VAL A 303 -13.86 -20.37 -12.40
C VAL A 303 -14.09 -18.96 -11.86
N THR A 304 -14.61 -18.09 -12.73
CA THR A 304 -14.87 -16.67 -12.42
C THR A 304 -16.37 -16.33 -12.38
N ASP A 305 -17.23 -17.25 -12.79
CA ASP A 305 -18.68 -17.11 -12.75
C ASP A 305 -19.25 -17.63 -11.40
N PRO A 306 -20.01 -16.82 -10.66
CA PRO A 306 -20.62 -17.21 -9.38
C PRO A 306 -21.57 -18.42 -9.42
N GLU A 307 -22.37 -18.57 -10.49
CA GLU A 307 -23.31 -19.68 -10.65
C GLU A 307 -22.52 -20.99 -10.87
N VAL A 308 -21.49 -20.94 -11.72
CA VAL A 308 -20.56 -22.06 -11.94
C VAL A 308 -19.80 -22.40 -10.66
N ALA A 309 -19.26 -21.41 -9.94
CA ALA A 309 -18.57 -21.62 -8.67
C ALA A 309 -19.47 -22.33 -7.65
N THR A 310 -20.72 -21.90 -7.54
CA THR A 310 -21.71 -22.51 -6.64
C THR A 310 -22.03 -23.95 -7.05
N ALA A 311 -22.19 -24.22 -8.35
CA ALA A 311 -22.43 -25.56 -8.86
C ALA A 311 -21.24 -26.49 -8.57
N VAL A 312 -20.00 -26.03 -8.78
CA VAL A 312 -18.78 -26.78 -8.47
C VAL A 312 -18.69 -27.09 -6.98
N MET A 313 -18.91 -26.11 -6.11
CA MET A 313 -18.89 -26.32 -4.66
C MET A 313 -19.93 -27.34 -4.18
N ARG A 314 -21.11 -27.38 -4.81
CA ARG A 314 -22.16 -28.38 -4.53
C ARG A 314 -21.81 -29.77 -5.03
N ALA A 315 -21.13 -29.87 -6.16
CA ALA A 315 -20.80 -31.14 -6.80
C ALA A 315 -19.58 -31.84 -6.17
N SER A 316 -18.66 -31.07 -5.58
CA SER A 316 -17.36 -31.54 -5.10
C SER A 316 -17.31 -31.80 -3.60
N VAL A 317 -16.70 -32.92 -3.21
CA VAL A 317 -16.50 -33.36 -1.81
C VAL A 317 -15.06 -33.17 -1.30
N VAL A 318 -14.10 -32.93 -2.19
CA VAL A 318 -12.66 -32.82 -1.88
C VAL A 318 -12.05 -31.55 -2.49
N LYS A 319 -11.02 -31.00 -1.85
CA LYS A 319 -10.27 -29.85 -2.41
C LYS A 319 -9.43 -30.25 -3.61
N GLY A 320 -8.92 -31.48 -3.62
CA GLY A 320 -8.00 -31.97 -4.63
C GLY A 320 -6.56 -31.65 -4.30
N ASP A 321 -5.70 -31.79 -5.31
CA ASP A 321 -4.25 -31.62 -5.19
C ASP A 321 -3.81 -30.39 -5.98
N ALA A 322 -3.90 -29.22 -5.35
CA ALA A 322 -3.50 -27.95 -5.93
C ALA A 322 -2.55 -27.18 -5.00
N LEU A 323 -2.00 -26.07 -5.50
CA LEU A 323 -0.97 -25.30 -4.80
C LEU A 323 -1.38 -24.87 -3.38
N GLU A 324 -2.64 -24.49 -3.11
CA GLU A 324 -3.07 -24.12 -1.76
C GLU A 324 -2.97 -25.32 -0.80
N ARG A 325 -3.25 -26.55 -1.23
CA ARG A 325 -3.09 -27.76 -0.40
C ARG A 325 -1.67 -27.86 0.15
N HIS A 326 -0.66 -27.74 -0.72
CA HIS A 326 0.76 -27.87 -0.35
C HIS A 326 1.29 -26.70 0.48
N VAL A 327 0.65 -25.54 0.41
CA VAL A 327 1.02 -24.35 1.20
C VAL A 327 0.28 -24.31 2.54
N ALA A 328 -1.03 -24.49 2.53
CA ALA A 328 -1.88 -24.32 3.69
C ALA A 328 -1.79 -25.51 4.64
N THR A 329 -1.77 -26.75 4.15
CA THR A 329 -1.75 -27.94 5.03
C THR A 329 -0.56 -27.95 6.00
N PRO A 330 0.68 -27.65 5.56
CA PRO A 330 1.81 -27.54 6.47
C PRO A 330 1.71 -26.33 7.41
N ALA A 331 1.20 -25.19 6.93
CA ALA A 331 1.08 -23.96 7.70
C ALA A 331 0.15 -24.09 8.92
N TRP A 332 -0.78 -25.03 8.88
CA TRP A 332 -1.68 -25.32 10.00
C TRP A 332 -1.01 -26.09 11.15
N ARG A 333 0.09 -26.80 10.89
CA ARG A 333 0.76 -27.63 11.90
C ARG A 333 1.08 -26.81 13.17
N PRO A 334 0.88 -27.39 14.37
CA PRO A 334 0.57 -28.80 14.64
C PRO A 334 -0.92 -29.18 14.48
N LEU A 335 -1.78 -28.27 14.00
CA LEU A 335 -3.19 -28.58 13.75
C LEU A 335 -3.40 -29.33 12.44
N LEU A 336 -4.44 -30.15 12.41
CA LEU A 336 -5.05 -30.69 11.19
C LEU A 336 -6.28 -29.84 10.86
N SER A 337 -6.21 -29.07 9.79
CA SER A 337 -7.31 -28.20 9.40
C SER A 337 -8.43 -29.00 8.75
N LEU A 338 -9.63 -28.99 9.37
CA LEU A 338 -10.87 -29.53 8.80
C LEU A 338 -11.14 -28.97 7.39
N GLU A 339 -10.69 -27.74 7.13
CA GLU A 339 -10.84 -27.12 5.83
C GLU A 339 -9.84 -27.66 4.79
N SER A 340 -8.66 -28.13 5.20
CA SER A 340 -7.58 -28.54 4.30
C SER A 340 -7.44 -30.05 4.11
N VAL A 341 -7.85 -30.87 5.09
CA VAL A 341 -7.82 -32.34 4.94
C VAL A 341 -8.92 -32.83 3.99
N ASP A 342 -8.67 -33.96 3.34
CA ASP A 342 -9.57 -34.60 2.38
C ASP A 342 -9.78 -36.08 2.69
N GLY A 343 -10.63 -36.75 1.90
CA GLY A 343 -10.82 -38.20 1.93
C GLY A 343 -11.38 -38.73 3.25
N GLU A 344 -10.91 -39.91 3.64
CA GLU A 344 -11.38 -40.62 4.82
C GLU A 344 -11.11 -39.85 6.13
N LEU A 345 -9.94 -39.21 6.24
CA LEU A 345 -9.59 -38.40 7.40
C LEU A 345 -10.58 -37.23 7.57
N HIS A 346 -10.89 -36.51 6.49
CA HIS A 346 -11.91 -35.45 6.52
C HIS A 346 -13.27 -36.00 6.96
N SER A 347 -13.74 -37.10 6.36
CA SER A 347 -15.02 -37.71 6.72
C SER A 347 -15.07 -38.15 8.18
N SER A 348 -13.96 -38.72 8.70
CA SER A 348 -13.81 -39.09 10.11
C SER A 348 -13.87 -37.88 11.03
N MET A 349 -13.02 -36.89 10.78
CA MET A 349 -12.96 -35.67 11.60
C MET A 349 -14.28 -34.89 11.58
N MET A 350 -15.00 -34.86 10.44
CA MET A 350 -16.31 -34.22 10.35
C MET A 350 -17.38 -34.95 11.16
N ARG A 351 -17.34 -36.29 11.24
CA ARG A 351 -18.23 -37.05 12.13
C ARG A 351 -17.95 -36.72 13.59
N ASP A 352 -16.68 -36.73 13.99
CA ASP A 352 -16.25 -36.38 15.36
C ASP A 352 -16.62 -34.93 15.69
N PHE A 353 -16.42 -34.01 14.75
CA PHE A 353 -16.82 -32.60 14.87
C PHE A 353 -18.33 -32.44 15.07
N HIS A 354 -19.17 -33.15 14.31
CA HIS A 354 -20.61 -33.10 14.50
C HIS A 354 -21.04 -33.71 15.83
N ASP A 355 -20.38 -34.78 16.31
CA ASP A 355 -20.64 -35.30 17.65
C ASP A 355 -20.31 -34.27 18.74
N LEU A 356 -19.15 -33.64 18.63
CA LEU A 356 -18.71 -32.58 19.50
C LEU A 356 -19.69 -31.38 19.48
N ALA A 357 -20.08 -30.91 18.30
CA ALA A 357 -20.96 -29.76 18.14
C ALA A 357 -22.34 -29.98 18.80
N ARG A 358 -22.85 -31.22 18.83
CA ARG A 358 -24.10 -31.56 19.53
C ARG A 358 -24.00 -31.44 21.06
N ARG A 359 -22.79 -31.44 21.61
CA ARG A 359 -22.53 -31.32 23.06
C ARG A 359 -22.28 -29.89 23.50
N LEU A 360 -22.13 -28.96 22.56
CA LEU A 360 -21.92 -27.54 22.83
C LEU A 360 -23.26 -26.80 23.02
N PRO A 361 -23.26 -25.62 23.67
CA PRO A 361 -24.46 -24.80 23.78
C PRO A 361 -25.04 -24.42 22.41
N SER A 362 -26.32 -24.03 22.37
CA SER A 362 -26.95 -23.61 21.11
C SER A 362 -26.23 -22.40 20.48
N PRO A 363 -26.21 -22.26 19.15
CA PRO A 363 -25.55 -21.11 18.49
C PRO A 363 -26.05 -19.74 18.97
N GLY A 364 -27.33 -19.64 19.35
CA GLY A 364 -27.90 -18.41 19.92
C GLY A 364 -27.16 -17.93 21.18
N ARG A 365 -26.67 -18.87 22.00
CA ARG A 365 -25.90 -18.55 23.21
C ARG A 365 -24.60 -17.81 22.89
N LEU A 366 -23.96 -18.13 21.77
CA LEU A 366 -22.75 -17.42 21.34
C LEU A 366 -23.06 -15.96 21.01
N GLY A 367 -24.18 -15.68 20.34
CA GLY A 367 -24.62 -14.32 20.02
C GLY A 367 -24.89 -13.47 21.27
N GLU A 368 -25.48 -14.06 22.31
CA GLU A 368 -25.66 -13.40 23.62
C GLU A 368 -24.32 -13.06 24.28
N ILE A 369 -23.41 -14.03 24.34
CA ILE A 369 -22.05 -13.85 24.89
C ILE A 369 -21.33 -12.74 24.10
N ALA A 370 -21.36 -12.81 22.77
CA ALA A 370 -20.72 -11.84 21.90
C ALA A 370 -21.25 -10.41 22.13
N THR A 371 -22.57 -10.25 22.19
CA THR A 371 -23.21 -8.94 22.43
C THR A 371 -22.75 -8.35 23.75
N ARG A 372 -22.80 -9.14 24.84
CA ARG A 372 -22.32 -8.69 26.15
C ARG A 372 -20.84 -8.32 26.14
N ARG A 373 -19.98 -9.15 25.54
CA ARG A 373 -18.53 -8.93 25.50
C ARG A 373 -18.14 -7.72 24.64
N VAL A 374 -18.85 -7.47 23.55
CA VAL A 374 -18.68 -6.25 22.74
C VAL A 374 -19.03 -5.01 23.56
N THR A 375 -20.16 -5.01 24.28
CA THR A 375 -20.53 -3.87 25.15
C THR A 375 -19.51 -3.63 26.26
N GLU A 376 -19.03 -4.69 26.90
CA GLU A 376 -17.97 -4.59 27.92
C GLU A 376 -16.67 -4.01 27.33
N LEU A 377 -16.27 -4.45 26.14
CA LEU A 377 -15.07 -3.96 25.46
C LEU A 377 -15.18 -2.48 25.12
N ILE A 378 -16.30 -2.04 24.55
CA ILE A 378 -16.54 -0.62 24.22
C ILE A 378 -16.42 0.23 25.49
N ARG A 379 -17.12 -0.13 26.57
CA ARG A 379 -17.07 0.60 27.85
C ARG A 379 -15.66 0.69 28.42
N ALA A 380 -14.88 -0.40 28.33
CA ALA A 380 -13.50 -0.40 28.78
C ALA A 380 -12.63 0.57 27.97
N HIS A 381 -12.81 0.62 26.65
CA HIS A 381 -12.06 1.53 25.77
C HIS A 381 -12.51 2.99 25.89
N GLU A 382 -13.80 3.27 26.10
CA GLU A 382 -14.28 4.60 26.43
C GLU A 382 -13.68 5.12 27.75
N LEU A 383 -13.57 4.27 28.76
CA LEU A 383 -12.93 4.63 30.01
C LEU A 383 -11.43 4.95 29.81
N LYS A 384 -10.72 4.11 29.04
CA LYS A 384 -9.32 4.40 28.65
C LYS A 384 -9.20 5.74 27.93
N ALA A 385 -10.11 6.05 26.99
CA ALA A 385 -10.12 7.31 26.27
C ALA A 385 -10.33 8.52 27.20
N ARG A 386 -11.21 8.40 28.20
CA ARG A 386 -11.39 9.45 29.22
C ARG A 386 -10.14 9.64 30.08
N ILE A 387 -9.49 8.54 30.49
CA ILE A 387 -8.23 8.60 31.26
C ILE A 387 -7.11 9.24 30.42
N ALA A 388 -6.96 8.84 29.16
CA ALA A 388 -5.97 9.40 28.24
C ALA A 388 -6.17 10.92 28.06
N LYS A 389 -7.43 11.35 27.86
CA LYS A 389 -7.77 12.77 27.76
C LYS A 389 -7.44 13.53 29.04
N ALA A 390 -7.71 12.96 30.21
CA ALA A 390 -7.37 13.57 31.50
C ALA A 390 -5.86 13.63 31.75
N ALA A 391 -5.10 12.59 31.36
CA ALA A 391 -3.65 12.56 31.47
C ALA A 391 -2.98 13.59 30.55
N LYS A 392 -3.48 13.73 29.31
CA LYS A 392 -3.02 14.76 28.37
C LYS A 392 -3.30 16.18 28.88
N ALA A 393 -4.47 16.40 29.49
CA ALA A 393 -4.81 17.69 30.11
C ALA A 393 -3.90 18.05 31.30
N LYS A 394 -3.25 17.06 31.92
CA LYS A 394 -2.30 17.21 33.02
C LYS A 394 -0.83 17.15 32.58
N GLU A 395 -0.57 17.15 31.27
CA GLU A 395 0.78 17.04 30.68
C GLU A 395 1.59 15.83 31.16
N LEU A 396 0.92 14.74 31.55
CA LEU A 396 1.57 13.57 32.17
C LEU A 396 2.33 12.66 31.17
N GLY A 397 2.36 13.00 29.88
CA GLY A 397 3.12 12.25 28.86
C GLY A 397 2.73 10.78 28.69
N VAL A 398 1.56 10.35 29.19
CA VAL A 398 1.13 8.95 29.12
C VAL A 398 0.49 8.67 27.76
N ASP A 399 1.13 7.83 26.96
CA ASP A 399 0.53 7.26 25.76
C ASP A 399 -0.37 6.09 26.16
N VAL A 400 -1.67 6.23 25.91
CA VAL A 400 -2.67 5.22 26.23
C VAL A 400 -3.28 4.75 24.93
N ASP A 401 -3.17 3.46 24.65
CA ASP A 401 -3.86 2.86 23.51
C ASP A 401 -5.37 2.79 23.79
N VAL A 402 -6.11 3.66 23.11
CA VAL A 402 -7.57 3.81 23.25
C VAL A 402 -8.33 3.07 22.15
N ALA A 403 -7.65 2.71 21.05
CA ALA A 403 -8.29 2.13 19.87
C ALA A 403 -8.74 0.70 20.15
N ILE A 404 -9.91 0.32 19.62
CA ILE A 404 -10.31 -1.07 19.49
C ILE A 404 -9.69 -1.60 18.19
N ASP A 405 -8.43 -2.00 18.32
CA ASP A 405 -7.55 -2.40 17.23
C ASP A 405 -7.74 -3.88 16.82
N ALA A 406 -6.93 -4.34 15.86
CA ALA A 406 -6.97 -5.73 15.41
C ALA A 406 -6.68 -6.74 16.53
N ARG A 407 -5.80 -6.41 17.48
CA ARG A 407 -5.49 -7.28 18.62
C ARG A 407 -6.69 -7.39 19.55
N ALA A 408 -7.38 -6.29 19.84
CA ALA A 408 -8.60 -6.27 20.64
C ALA A 408 -9.73 -7.06 19.99
N VAL A 409 -9.91 -6.97 18.66
CA VAL A 409 -10.92 -7.76 17.93
C VAL A 409 -10.59 -9.26 17.96
N ALA A 410 -9.32 -9.64 17.74
CA ALA A 410 -8.91 -11.05 17.82
C ALA A 410 -9.09 -11.60 19.25
N ARG A 411 -8.73 -10.82 20.28
CA ARG A 411 -8.95 -11.15 21.69
C ARG A 411 -10.43 -11.31 22.01
N LEU A 412 -11.29 -10.41 21.52
CA LEU A 412 -12.74 -10.50 21.68
C LEU A 412 -13.26 -11.81 21.11
N SER A 413 -12.84 -12.19 19.89
CA SER A 413 -13.22 -13.47 19.29
C SER A 413 -12.83 -14.64 20.18
N LEU A 414 -11.58 -14.71 20.63
CA LEU A 414 -11.14 -15.78 21.51
C LEU A 414 -11.89 -15.80 22.84
N THR A 415 -12.15 -14.63 23.43
CA THR A 415 -12.93 -14.51 24.69
C THR A 415 -14.33 -15.08 24.54
N VAL A 416 -15.02 -14.72 23.46
CA VAL A 416 -16.38 -15.20 23.17
C VAL A 416 -16.40 -16.71 22.99
N PHE A 417 -15.46 -17.25 22.20
CA PHE A 417 -15.42 -18.69 21.95
C PHE A 417 -14.92 -19.52 23.13
N VAL A 418 -13.97 -19.02 23.93
CA VAL A 418 -13.55 -19.68 25.17
C VAL A 418 -14.73 -19.77 26.15
N GLU A 419 -15.50 -18.69 26.29
CA GLU A 419 -16.68 -18.71 27.15
C GLU A 419 -17.79 -19.61 26.58
N TYR A 420 -18.00 -19.59 25.28
CA TYR A 420 -19.02 -20.43 24.63
C TYR A 420 -18.68 -21.93 24.70
N VAL A 421 -17.44 -22.32 24.40
CA VAL A 421 -17.03 -23.73 24.35
C VAL A 421 -16.80 -24.29 25.75
N PHE A 422 -16.16 -23.52 26.63
CA PHE A 422 -15.69 -24.03 27.93
C PHE A 422 -16.42 -23.47 29.15
N GLY A 423 -17.31 -22.48 28.97
CA GLY A 423 -17.97 -21.81 30.09
C GLY A 423 -17.03 -20.99 30.97
N ARG A 424 -15.80 -20.71 30.52
CA ARG A 424 -14.78 -19.99 31.30
C ARG A 424 -14.66 -18.54 30.85
N ARG A 425 -14.40 -17.66 31.82
CA ARG A 425 -14.04 -16.26 31.53
C ARG A 425 -12.60 -16.21 31.03
N TRP A 426 -12.25 -15.15 30.32
CA TRP A 426 -10.87 -14.95 29.88
C TRP A 426 -9.93 -14.77 31.08
N GLU A 427 -8.81 -15.48 31.07
CA GLU A 427 -7.78 -15.48 32.12
C GLU A 427 -6.41 -15.16 31.52
N PRO A 428 -5.45 -14.60 32.29
CA PRO A 428 -4.10 -14.32 31.79
C PRO A 428 -3.37 -15.55 31.21
N ALA A 429 -3.71 -16.75 31.68
CA ALA A 429 -3.18 -18.01 31.14
C ALA A 429 -3.59 -18.25 29.67
N PHE A 430 -4.61 -17.56 29.16
CA PHE A 430 -5.10 -17.72 27.78
C PHE A 430 -4.48 -16.72 26.79
N GLU A 431 -3.69 -15.73 27.26
CA GLU A 431 -2.98 -14.79 26.39
C GLU A 431 -2.16 -15.47 25.28
N PRO A 432 -1.45 -16.59 25.53
CA PRO A 432 -0.69 -17.26 24.48
C PRO A 432 -1.54 -17.72 23.30
N LEU A 433 -2.85 -17.97 23.47
CA LEU A 433 -3.75 -18.29 22.36
C LEU A 433 -3.79 -17.16 21.34
N LEU A 434 -3.86 -15.90 21.81
CA LEU A 434 -3.91 -14.71 20.97
C LEU A 434 -2.63 -14.56 20.15
N ASP A 435 -1.48 -14.68 20.81
CA ASP A 435 -0.18 -14.55 20.15
C ASP A 435 0.04 -15.67 19.12
N ALA A 436 -0.35 -16.90 19.45
CA ALA A 436 -0.27 -18.02 18.51
C ALA A 436 -1.13 -17.80 17.26
N THR A 437 -2.28 -17.12 17.35
CA THR A 437 -3.11 -16.82 16.16
C THR A 437 -2.37 -16.00 15.11
N TRP A 438 -1.48 -15.08 15.50
CA TRP A 438 -0.67 -14.31 14.56
C TRP A 438 0.37 -15.17 13.85
N GLU A 439 0.89 -16.18 14.53
CA GLU A 439 1.85 -17.13 13.96
C GLU A 439 1.20 -18.03 12.91
N TRP A 440 -0.04 -18.49 13.13
CA TRP A 440 -0.83 -19.15 12.08
C TRP A 440 -1.11 -18.24 10.89
N ARG A 441 -1.54 -16.98 11.11
CA ARG A 441 -1.78 -16.01 10.01
C ARG A 441 -0.53 -15.82 9.15
N LYS A 442 0.61 -15.58 9.80
CA LYS A 442 1.90 -15.34 9.16
C LYS A 442 2.30 -16.47 8.21
N GLU A 443 2.14 -17.71 8.64
CA GLU A 443 2.53 -18.87 7.83
C GLU A 443 1.49 -19.20 6.75
N ILE A 444 0.19 -19.14 7.07
CA ILE A 444 -0.91 -19.39 6.12
C ILE A 444 -0.88 -18.38 4.97
N ALA A 445 -0.63 -17.10 5.27
CA ALA A 445 -0.51 -16.06 4.26
C ALA A 445 0.86 -16.01 3.58
N VAL A 446 1.75 -16.97 3.89
CA VAL A 446 3.10 -17.10 3.33
C VAL A 446 3.92 -15.81 3.49
N ARG A 447 3.81 -15.19 4.67
CA ARG A 447 4.54 -13.95 5.05
C ARG A 447 5.78 -14.24 5.88
N GLY A 448 5.90 -15.42 6.46
CA GLY A 448 7.10 -15.82 7.19
C GLY A 448 6.92 -17.14 7.90
N LYS A 449 8.02 -17.64 8.47
CA LYS A 449 8.03 -18.85 9.27
C LYS A 449 7.41 -18.59 10.64
N ALA A 450 6.49 -19.44 11.06
CA ALA A 450 5.87 -19.36 12.38
C ALA A 450 6.83 -19.77 13.51
N ASP A 451 6.64 -19.18 14.68
CA ASP A 451 7.16 -19.70 15.95
C ASP A 451 6.31 -20.89 16.41
N VAL A 452 6.84 -22.08 16.18
CA VAL A 452 6.23 -23.35 16.56
C VAL A 452 6.07 -23.47 18.09
N LYS A 453 6.89 -22.78 18.89
CA LYS A 453 6.76 -22.81 20.35
C LYS A 453 5.46 -22.16 20.80
N LEU A 454 5.10 -21.01 20.23
CA LEU A 454 3.82 -20.34 20.53
C LEU A 454 2.62 -21.19 20.12
N LYS A 455 2.66 -21.82 18.93
CA LYS A 455 1.62 -22.77 18.50
C LYS A 455 1.49 -23.95 19.46
N ARG A 456 2.59 -24.48 19.99
CA ARG A 456 2.60 -25.56 20.98
C ARG A 456 2.00 -25.13 22.31
N ILE A 457 2.36 -23.94 22.80
CA ILE A 457 1.78 -23.39 24.04
C ILE A 457 0.26 -23.25 23.88
N ALA A 458 -0.23 -22.83 22.71
CA ALA A 458 -1.67 -22.79 22.46
C ALA A 458 -2.35 -24.17 22.50
N VAL A 459 -1.70 -25.21 21.96
CA VAL A 459 -2.18 -26.60 22.10
C VAL A 459 -2.20 -27.03 23.57
N ASP A 460 -1.13 -26.73 24.31
CA ASP A 460 -1.01 -27.07 25.72
C ASP A 460 -2.10 -26.43 26.59
N VAL A 461 -2.35 -25.12 26.40
CA VAL A 461 -3.46 -24.42 27.07
C VAL A 461 -4.81 -25.06 26.76
N VAL A 462 -5.06 -25.44 25.51
CA VAL A 462 -6.35 -26.05 25.16
C VAL A 462 -6.48 -27.46 25.72
N VAL A 463 -5.47 -28.31 25.57
CA VAL A 463 -5.55 -29.72 25.97
C VAL A 463 -5.43 -29.88 27.48
N ASN A 464 -4.37 -29.33 28.08
CA ASN A 464 -4.00 -29.58 29.47
C ASN A 464 -4.68 -28.66 30.48
N ASP A 465 -5.22 -27.51 30.05
CA ASP A 465 -6.01 -26.63 30.91
C ASP A 465 -7.50 -26.65 30.54
N LEU A 466 -7.89 -26.15 29.36
CA LEU A 466 -9.30 -25.95 29.02
C LEU A 466 -10.08 -27.26 28.90
N LEU A 467 -9.61 -28.23 28.10
CA LEU A 467 -10.30 -29.50 27.88
C LEU A 467 -10.24 -30.40 29.11
N ARG A 468 -9.04 -30.58 29.71
CA ARG A 468 -8.86 -31.49 30.86
C ARG A 468 -9.70 -31.11 32.08
N LYS A 469 -9.96 -29.81 32.27
CA LYS A 469 -10.81 -29.31 33.37
C LYS A 469 -12.29 -29.19 32.98
N HIS A 470 -12.66 -29.45 31.73
CA HIS A 470 -14.04 -29.31 31.29
C HIS A 470 -14.86 -30.57 31.61
N PRO A 471 -15.97 -30.46 32.36
CA PRO A 471 -16.69 -31.62 32.91
C PRO A 471 -17.36 -32.51 31.86
N VAL A 472 -17.72 -31.98 30.69
CA VAL A 472 -18.38 -32.76 29.62
C VAL A 472 -17.41 -33.11 28.48
N LEU A 473 -16.76 -32.11 27.90
CA LEU A 473 -15.86 -32.27 26.76
C LEU A 473 -14.68 -33.23 27.00
N TRP A 474 -14.12 -33.28 28.21
CA TRP A 474 -13.04 -34.24 28.49
C TRP A 474 -13.50 -35.67 28.25
N HIS A 475 -14.71 -36.05 28.65
CA HIS A 475 -15.24 -37.41 28.51
C HIS A 475 -15.58 -37.82 27.06
N VAL A 476 -15.50 -36.90 26.09
CA VAL A 476 -15.75 -37.22 24.68
C VAL A 476 -14.60 -38.05 24.09
N HIS A 477 -13.36 -37.66 24.38
CA HIS A 477 -12.16 -38.33 23.86
C HIS A 477 -11.12 -38.66 24.95
N GLY A 478 -11.20 -38.08 26.14
CA GLY A 478 -10.25 -38.34 27.23
C GLY A 478 -8.81 -38.01 26.82
N GLU A 479 -7.89 -38.94 27.07
CA GLU A 479 -6.47 -38.78 26.71
C GLU A 479 -6.24 -38.66 25.20
N ASP A 480 -7.19 -39.08 24.35
CA ASP A 480 -7.09 -38.88 22.91
C ASP A 480 -7.08 -37.39 22.53
N TRP A 481 -7.57 -36.48 23.37
CA TRP A 481 -7.44 -35.03 23.15
C TRP A 481 -5.99 -34.57 22.94
N ALA A 482 -4.98 -35.34 23.37
CA ALA A 482 -3.57 -35.05 23.12
C ALA A 482 -3.13 -35.30 21.66
N LYS A 483 -3.92 -36.02 20.85
CA LYS A 483 -3.57 -36.32 19.45
C LYS A 483 -4.05 -35.21 18.51
N PRO A 484 -3.29 -34.89 17.44
CA PRO A 484 -3.61 -33.80 16.50
C PRO A 484 -5.02 -33.77 15.95
N ARG A 485 -5.55 -34.93 15.53
CA ARG A 485 -6.92 -35.02 14.99
C ARG A 485 -7.98 -34.48 15.95
N TYR A 486 -7.85 -34.71 17.25
CA TYR A 486 -8.90 -34.41 18.21
C TYR A 486 -8.82 -32.95 18.69
N TYR A 487 -7.67 -32.48 19.18
CA TYR A 487 -7.59 -31.07 19.60
C TYR A 487 -7.85 -30.09 18.45
N SER A 488 -7.62 -30.50 17.20
CA SER A 488 -7.90 -29.67 16.03
C SER A 488 -9.40 -29.42 15.83
N LEU A 489 -10.27 -30.31 16.32
CA LEU A 489 -11.74 -30.12 16.30
C LEU A 489 -12.20 -28.95 17.19
N ILE A 490 -11.33 -28.49 18.09
CA ILE A 490 -11.57 -27.32 18.96
C ILE A 490 -10.76 -26.13 18.46
N LEU A 491 -9.45 -26.31 18.33
CA LEU A 491 -8.51 -25.23 18.02
C LEU A 491 -8.81 -24.58 16.67
N GLN A 492 -9.02 -25.37 15.60
CA GLN A 492 -9.23 -24.79 14.27
C GLN A 492 -10.60 -24.09 14.15
N PRO A 493 -11.76 -24.74 14.43
CA PRO A 493 -13.06 -24.15 14.12
C PRO A 493 -13.58 -23.14 15.15
N TYR A 494 -13.14 -23.21 16.42
CA TYR A 494 -13.65 -22.32 17.48
C TYR A 494 -12.64 -21.26 17.94
N LEU A 495 -11.33 -21.49 17.82
CA LEU A 495 -10.34 -20.55 18.37
C LEU A 495 -9.55 -19.85 17.26
N VAL A 496 -8.74 -20.59 16.51
CA VAL A 496 -7.79 -20.05 15.54
C VAL A 496 -8.51 -19.43 14.34
N SER A 497 -9.36 -20.19 13.63
CA SER A 497 -10.01 -19.67 12.41
C SER A 497 -10.94 -18.49 12.73
N PRO A 498 -11.78 -18.51 13.79
CA PRO A 498 -12.57 -17.34 14.15
C PRO A 498 -11.73 -16.12 14.50
N ALA A 499 -10.65 -16.27 15.29
CA ALA A 499 -9.78 -15.15 15.64
C ALA A 499 -9.16 -14.49 14.40
N ILE A 500 -8.84 -15.28 13.36
CA ILE A 500 -8.35 -14.80 12.07
C ILE A 500 -9.49 -14.13 11.28
N ASN A 501 -10.56 -14.86 11.00
CA ASN A 501 -11.60 -14.47 10.06
C ASN A 501 -12.48 -13.32 10.59
N VAL A 502 -12.76 -13.27 11.90
CA VAL A 502 -13.51 -12.17 12.51
C VAL A 502 -12.74 -10.86 12.39
N GLY A 503 -11.40 -10.89 12.55
CA GLY A 503 -10.54 -9.72 12.33
C GLY A 503 -10.60 -9.22 10.88
N ASP A 504 -10.47 -10.13 9.92
CA ASP A 504 -10.54 -9.80 8.49
C ASP A 504 -11.88 -9.15 8.11
N ILE A 505 -12.98 -9.71 8.61
CA ILE A 505 -14.33 -9.20 8.36
C ILE A 505 -14.58 -7.88 9.10
N ALA A 506 -14.05 -7.71 10.32
CA ALA A 506 -14.11 -6.45 11.06
C ALA A 506 -13.45 -5.32 10.27
N VAL A 507 -12.29 -5.57 9.66
CA VAL A 507 -11.62 -4.60 8.77
C VAL A 507 -12.48 -4.31 7.55
N ALA A 508 -13.07 -5.33 6.93
CA ALA A 508 -13.97 -5.14 5.79
C ALA A 508 -15.14 -4.22 6.13
N MET A 509 -15.76 -4.42 7.31
CA MET A 509 -16.86 -3.59 7.79
C MET A 509 -16.43 -2.17 8.13
N ALA A 510 -15.26 -1.97 8.74
CA ALA A 510 -14.73 -0.64 9.06
C ALA A 510 -14.40 0.17 7.81
N ARG A 511 -13.86 -0.48 6.77
CA ARG A 511 -13.57 0.18 5.47
C ARG A 511 -14.81 0.44 4.62
N HIS A 512 -15.86 -0.36 4.82
CA HIS A 512 -17.11 -0.27 4.07
C HIS A 512 -18.32 -0.21 5.01
N PRO A 513 -18.42 0.84 5.87
CA PRO A 513 -19.43 0.90 6.91
C PRO A 513 -20.86 0.95 6.34
N ASN A 514 -21.03 1.44 5.11
CA ASN A 514 -22.33 1.54 4.44
C ASN A 514 -22.83 0.22 3.83
N LEU A 515 -22.00 -0.83 3.77
CA LEU A 515 -22.42 -2.13 3.25
C LEU A 515 -23.05 -2.97 4.37
N SER A 516 -24.06 -3.77 4.02
CA SER A 516 -24.51 -4.89 4.87
C SER A 516 -23.34 -5.84 5.17
N LEU A 517 -23.37 -6.53 6.31
CA LEU A 517 -22.34 -7.52 6.71
C LEU A 517 -21.95 -8.46 5.56
N GLU A 518 -22.93 -9.08 4.91
CA GLU A 518 -22.68 -10.05 3.84
C GLU A 518 -21.99 -9.42 2.62
N ASN A 519 -22.40 -8.21 2.23
CA ASN A 519 -21.75 -7.48 1.13
C ASN A 519 -20.34 -7.01 1.49
N ALA A 520 -20.08 -6.66 2.76
CA ALA A 520 -18.72 -6.38 3.23
C ALA A 520 -17.84 -7.64 3.13
N MET A 521 -18.37 -8.81 3.53
CA MET A 521 -17.70 -10.10 3.37
C MET A 521 -17.46 -10.45 1.90
N ARG A 522 -18.44 -10.26 1.00
CA ARG A 522 -18.22 -10.49 -0.44
C ARG A 522 -17.14 -9.60 -1.02
N ARG A 523 -17.08 -8.34 -0.58
CA ARG A 523 -16.10 -7.36 -1.05
C ARG A 523 -14.69 -7.71 -0.61
N MET A 524 -14.53 -8.10 0.64
CA MET A 524 -13.23 -8.42 1.25
C MET A 524 -13.30 -9.78 1.96
N HIS A 525 -13.50 -10.84 1.19
CA HIS A 525 -13.68 -12.16 1.75
C HIS A 525 -12.42 -12.64 2.51
N PRO A 526 -12.56 -13.21 3.73
CA PRO A 526 -11.42 -13.68 4.52
C PRO A 526 -10.66 -14.82 3.82
N PHE A 527 -11.37 -15.66 3.07
CA PHE A 527 -10.76 -16.69 2.22
C PHE A 527 -10.55 -16.15 0.80
N PRO A 528 -9.30 -15.91 0.35
CA PRO A 528 -9.05 -15.32 -0.95
C PRO A 528 -9.29 -16.29 -2.10
N ILE A 529 -9.17 -17.60 -1.84
CA ILE A 529 -9.23 -18.68 -2.83
C ILE A 529 -10.10 -19.81 -2.29
N PHE A 530 -10.81 -20.49 -3.19
CA PHE A 530 -11.31 -21.83 -2.96
C PHE A 530 -10.79 -22.79 -4.04
N GLU A 531 -10.45 -23.99 -3.63
CA GLU A 531 -10.05 -25.09 -4.50
C GLU A 531 -11.03 -26.25 -4.39
N ARG A 532 -11.33 -26.89 -5.52
CA ARG A 532 -12.19 -28.08 -5.59
C ARG A 532 -11.70 -29.01 -6.68
N TYR A 533 -11.73 -30.31 -6.43
CA TYR A 533 -11.60 -31.30 -7.50
C TYR A 533 -12.98 -31.82 -7.88
N VAL A 534 -13.27 -31.86 -9.18
CA VAL A 534 -14.50 -32.43 -9.70
C VAL A 534 -14.20 -33.75 -10.37
N ASP A 535 -14.80 -34.82 -9.83
CA ASP A 535 -14.70 -36.19 -10.31
C ASP A 535 -15.69 -36.50 -11.43
N ARG A 536 -16.74 -35.70 -11.56
CA ARG A 536 -17.80 -35.80 -12.57
C ARG A 536 -18.06 -34.46 -13.26
N ASP A 537 -18.69 -34.52 -14.43
CA ASP A 537 -19.14 -33.33 -15.14
C ASP A 537 -20.09 -32.50 -14.26
N VAL A 538 -19.81 -31.21 -14.15
CA VAL A 538 -20.67 -30.23 -13.49
C VAL A 538 -21.59 -29.62 -14.53
N LEU A 539 -22.90 -29.76 -14.30
CA LEU A 539 -23.94 -29.35 -15.23
C LEU A 539 -24.69 -28.12 -14.68
N ILE A 540 -24.93 -27.13 -15.55
CA ILE A 540 -25.90 -26.05 -15.30
C ILE A 540 -26.89 -26.06 -16.46
N ARG A 541 -28.18 -26.23 -16.14
CA ARG A 541 -29.28 -26.27 -17.13
C ARG A 541 -28.99 -27.27 -18.26
N GLY A 542 -28.52 -28.47 -17.90
CA GLY A 542 -28.19 -29.55 -18.83
C GLY A 542 -26.90 -29.36 -19.64
N LYS A 543 -26.17 -28.26 -19.47
CA LYS A 543 -24.89 -28.01 -20.17
C LYS A 543 -23.72 -28.25 -19.24
N VAL A 544 -22.69 -28.95 -19.73
CA VAL A 544 -21.43 -29.15 -19.01
C VAL A 544 -20.70 -27.81 -18.91
N VAL A 545 -20.55 -27.30 -17.68
CA VAL A 545 -19.83 -26.05 -17.39
C VAL A 545 -18.41 -26.30 -16.88
N VAL A 546 -18.17 -27.46 -16.24
CA VAL A 546 -16.83 -27.96 -15.89
C VAL A 546 -16.82 -29.46 -16.15
N ARG A 547 -15.78 -29.97 -16.81
CA ARG A 547 -15.64 -31.41 -17.10
C ARG A 547 -15.15 -32.18 -15.89
N ALA A 548 -15.44 -33.47 -15.84
CA ALA A 548 -14.84 -34.43 -14.92
C ALA A 548 -13.29 -34.39 -14.95
N HIS A 549 -12.71 -34.84 -13.84
CA HIS A 549 -11.26 -34.88 -13.58
C HIS A 549 -10.57 -33.52 -13.75
N THR A 550 -11.21 -32.48 -13.21
CA THR A 550 -10.71 -31.10 -13.29
C THR A 550 -10.44 -30.55 -11.90
N GLN A 551 -9.25 -29.98 -11.71
CA GLN A 551 -8.94 -29.12 -10.57
C GLN A 551 -9.50 -27.73 -10.83
N VAL A 552 -10.36 -27.24 -9.94
CA VAL A 552 -11.03 -25.94 -10.05
C VAL A 552 -10.50 -24.99 -8.99
N ILE A 553 -10.21 -23.77 -9.42
CA ILE A 553 -9.75 -22.68 -8.56
C ILE A 553 -10.71 -21.50 -8.70
N MET A 554 -11.02 -20.88 -7.58
CA MET A 554 -11.98 -19.79 -7.48
C MET A 554 -11.35 -18.66 -6.67
N PHE A 555 -10.98 -17.57 -7.34
CA PHE A 555 -10.52 -16.37 -6.64
C PHE A 555 -11.74 -15.54 -6.22
N THR A 556 -11.94 -15.33 -4.93
CA THR A 556 -13.14 -14.61 -4.46
C THR A 556 -13.13 -13.12 -4.86
N THR A 557 -12.03 -12.60 -5.42
CA THR A 557 -11.95 -11.27 -6.04
C THR A 557 -12.72 -11.21 -7.35
N ASP A 558 -12.74 -12.31 -8.10
CA ASP A 558 -13.37 -12.39 -9.42
C ASP A 558 -14.91 -12.26 -9.26
N PHE A 559 -15.44 -12.71 -8.12
CA PHE A 559 -16.85 -12.59 -7.73
C PHE A 559 -17.23 -11.23 -7.11
N ALA A 560 -16.24 -10.43 -6.68
CA ALA A 560 -16.47 -9.13 -6.02
C ALA A 560 -16.70 -7.97 -7.01
N SER A 561 -16.73 -8.26 -8.32
CA SER A 561 -16.89 -7.29 -9.39
C SER A 561 -18.34 -6.87 -9.59
N THR A 562 -18.57 -5.65 -10.08
CA THR A 562 -19.91 -5.12 -10.39
C THR A 562 -20.64 -5.90 -11.47
N ARG A 563 -19.92 -6.71 -12.25
CA ARG A 563 -20.45 -7.59 -13.30
C ARG A 563 -21.52 -8.56 -12.78
N TYR A 564 -21.41 -8.97 -11.51
CA TYR A 564 -22.28 -9.98 -10.91
C TYR A 564 -23.16 -9.42 -9.79
N ARG A 565 -23.54 -8.13 -9.87
CA ARG A 565 -24.35 -7.46 -8.82
C ARG A 565 -25.63 -8.24 -8.43
N ASN A 566 -26.19 -9.01 -9.36
CA ASN A 566 -27.41 -9.82 -9.15
C ASN A 566 -27.14 -11.30 -8.89
N ALA A 567 -25.91 -11.79 -9.08
CA ALA A 567 -25.54 -13.19 -8.85
C ALA A 567 -24.70 -13.28 -7.56
N GLN A 568 -25.38 -13.51 -6.45
CA GLN A 568 -24.75 -13.58 -5.14
C GLN A 568 -24.11 -14.96 -4.93
N TRP A 569 -22.78 -15.01 -4.92
CA TRP A 569 -22.08 -16.20 -4.50
C TRP A 569 -22.20 -16.41 -2.97
N PRO A 570 -22.20 -17.66 -2.49
CA PRO A 570 -22.42 -17.98 -1.08
C PRO A 570 -21.15 -17.74 -0.25
N VAL A 571 -21.16 -16.72 0.61
CA VAL A 571 -19.99 -16.31 1.40
C VAL A 571 -19.49 -17.37 2.39
N PHE A 572 -20.34 -18.32 2.77
CA PHE A 572 -19.96 -19.45 3.62
C PHE A 572 -19.72 -20.74 2.83
N GLY A 573 -19.57 -20.64 1.51
CA GLY A 573 -19.48 -21.78 0.61
C GLY A 573 -20.82 -22.49 0.40
N ALA A 574 -20.78 -23.57 -0.37
CA ALA A 574 -21.95 -24.41 -0.64
C ALA A 574 -21.55 -25.89 -0.71
N GLY A 575 -22.55 -26.77 -0.60
CA GLY A 575 -22.34 -28.21 -0.75
C GLY A 575 -21.76 -28.90 0.48
N PRO A 576 -21.16 -30.09 0.30
CA PRO A 576 -20.64 -30.93 1.38
C PRO A 576 -19.55 -30.27 2.24
N ARG A 577 -18.89 -29.24 1.71
CA ARG A 577 -17.84 -28.47 2.40
C ARG A 577 -18.25 -27.03 2.72
N ALA A 578 -19.55 -26.76 2.82
CA ALA A 578 -20.03 -25.48 3.32
C ALA A 578 -19.57 -25.29 4.78
N CYS A 579 -19.34 -24.04 5.18
CA CYS A 579 -18.84 -23.73 6.52
C CYS A 579 -19.83 -24.18 7.61
N ALA A 580 -19.46 -25.21 8.36
CA ALA A 580 -20.25 -25.70 9.49
C ALA A 580 -20.41 -24.63 10.60
N GLY A 581 -19.48 -23.68 10.67
CA GLY A 581 -19.48 -22.58 11.65
C GLY A 581 -20.38 -21.39 11.29
N THR A 582 -21.15 -21.42 10.19
CA THR A 582 -21.92 -20.27 9.69
C THR A 582 -22.76 -19.58 10.78
N GLN A 583 -23.57 -20.35 11.52
CA GLN A 583 -24.47 -19.80 12.53
C GLN A 583 -23.72 -19.17 13.71
N LEU A 584 -22.58 -19.76 14.09
CA LEU A 584 -21.71 -19.24 15.15
C LEU A 584 -21.02 -17.95 14.72
N ALA A 585 -20.47 -17.93 13.49
CA ALA A 585 -19.83 -16.75 12.94
C ALA A 585 -20.80 -15.57 12.84
N LEU A 586 -22.04 -15.80 12.38
CA LEU A 586 -23.05 -14.73 12.28
C LEU A 586 -23.38 -14.10 13.63
N GLY A 587 -23.38 -14.86 14.73
CA GLY A 587 -23.64 -14.32 16.07
C GLY A 587 -22.64 -13.25 16.49
N ILE A 588 -21.34 -13.55 16.41
CA ILE A 588 -20.29 -12.59 16.77
C ILE A 588 -20.18 -11.43 15.76
N LEU A 589 -20.30 -11.72 14.46
CA LEU A 589 -20.21 -10.71 13.42
C LEU A 589 -21.36 -9.71 13.48
N ALA A 590 -22.58 -10.17 13.79
CA ALA A 590 -23.73 -9.29 13.99
C ALA A 590 -23.54 -8.39 15.23
N ALA A 591 -23.00 -8.93 16.34
CA ALA A 591 -22.70 -8.16 17.53
C ALA A 591 -21.68 -7.03 17.24
N ILE A 592 -20.59 -7.33 16.53
CA ILE A 592 -19.61 -6.32 16.10
C ILE A 592 -20.25 -5.30 15.16
N ARG A 593 -20.98 -5.76 14.14
CA ARG A 593 -21.63 -4.90 13.15
C ARG A 593 -22.56 -3.89 13.79
N ASN A 594 -23.39 -4.33 14.72
CA ASN A 594 -24.46 -3.51 15.30
C ASN A 594 -23.96 -2.54 16.38
N ASN A 595 -22.84 -2.84 17.04
CA ASN A 595 -22.40 -2.08 18.21
C ASN A 595 -21.07 -1.33 18.00
N MET A 596 -20.21 -1.78 17.08
CA MET A 596 -18.86 -1.22 16.90
C MET A 596 -18.70 -0.46 15.59
N VAL A 597 -19.37 -0.89 14.51
CA VAL A 597 -19.22 -0.21 13.22
C VAL A 597 -19.84 1.19 13.29
N GLY A 598 -19.03 2.20 13.01
CA GLY A 598 -19.40 3.62 13.15
C GLY A 598 -19.02 4.23 14.51
N HIS A 599 -18.54 3.43 15.46
CA HIS A 599 -18.00 3.93 16.72
C HIS A 599 -16.60 4.54 16.51
N GLU A 600 -16.32 5.69 17.14
CA GLU A 600 -15.07 6.44 16.93
C GLU A 600 -13.80 5.68 17.34
N LEU A 601 -13.92 4.78 18.33
CA LEU A 601 -12.81 3.96 18.81
C LEU A 601 -12.60 2.68 17.98
N PHE A 602 -13.47 2.36 17.01
CA PHE A 602 -13.38 1.11 16.25
C PHE A 602 -12.42 1.24 15.06
N GLU A 603 -11.17 0.82 15.29
CA GLU A 603 -10.05 0.97 14.36
C GLU A 603 -9.38 -0.39 14.08
N PRO A 604 -10.12 -1.40 13.58
CA PRO A 604 -9.60 -2.76 13.43
C PRO A 604 -8.49 -2.89 12.38
N THR A 605 -8.23 -1.83 11.60
CA THR A 605 -7.08 -1.74 10.68
C THR A 605 -5.75 -1.53 11.40
N ILE A 606 -5.76 -0.95 12.61
CA ILE A 606 -4.53 -0.74 13.39
C ILE A 606 -4.01 -2.09 13.86
N GLY A 607 -2.73 -2.35 13.61
CA GLY A 607 -2.09 -3.60 14.00
C GLY A 607 -2.55 -4.85 13.22
N HIS A 608 -3.39 -4.70 12.19
CA HIS A 608 -3.87 -5.85 11.42
C HIS A 608 -2.79 -6.37 10.47
N ARG A 609 -2.11 -7.46 10.85
CA ARG A 609 -0.98 -8.04 10.10
C ARG A 609 -1.31 -9.41 9.51
N HIS A 610 -0.63 -9.74 8.42
CA HIS A 610 -0.54 -11.09 7.80
C HIS A 610 -1.85 -11.78 7.43
N SER A 611 -2.99 -11.11 7.53
CA SER A 611 -4.31 -11.65 7.21
C SER A 611 -5.13 -10.57 6.52
N GLY A 612 -6.14 -10.97 5.74
CA GLY A 612 -7.11 -10.07 5.13
C GLY A 612 -6.64 -9.37 3.85
N ARG A 613 -7.60 -9.17 2.94
CA ARG A 613 -7.37 -8.62 1.58
C ARG A 613 -6.72 -7.24 1.50
N HIS A 614 -6.82 -6.46 2.57
CA HIS A 614 -6.18 -5.15 2.58
C HIS A 614 -4.66 -5.22 2.75
N ASN A 615 -4.13 -6.36 3.18
CA ASN A 615 -2.71 -6.62 3.32
C ASN A 615 -2.12 -7.35 2.09
N ASP A 616 -2.95 -7.85 1.16
CA ASP A 616 -2.48 -8.57 -0.05
C ASP A 616 -1.60 -7.70 -0.96
N GLY A 617 -1.71 -6.37 -0.90
CA GLY A 617 -0.89 -5.42 -1.65
C GLY A 617 0.28 -4.80 -0.86
N VAL A 618 0.44 -5.15 0.42
CA VAL A 618 1.50 -4.64 1.30
C VAL A 618 2.43 -5.79 1.61
N THR A 619 3.63 -5.78 1.02
CA THR A 619 4.59 -6.88 1.15
C THR A 619 5.99 -6.32 1.34
N THR A 620 6.69 -6.78 2.38
CA THR A 620 8.12 -6.43 2.55
C THR A 620 9.00 -7.29 1.64
N PRO A 621 10.23 -6.88 1.30
CA PRO A 621 11.15 -7.72 0.53
C PRO A 621 11.41 -9.10 1.15
N ALA A 622 11.48 -9.17 2.49
CA ALA A 622 11.66 -10.42 3.23
C ALA A 622 10.43 -11.35 3.09
N GLU A 623 9.22 -10.79 3.17
CA GLU A 623 7.98 -11.54 2.94
C GLU A 623 7.89 -12.04 1.48
N ALA A 624 8.27 -11.20 0.50
CA ALA A 624 8.28 -11.59 -0.90
C ALA A 624 9.27 -12.73 -1.18
N PHE A 625 10.48 -12.65 -0.60
CA PHE A 625 11.48 -13.70 -0.69
C PHE A 625 10.98 -15.01 -0.04
N TYR A 626 10.42 -14.93 1.16
CA TYR A 626 9.85 -16.10 1.84
C TYR A 626 8.72 -16.75 1.03
N SER A 627 7.83 -15.92 0.46
CA SER A 627 6.76 -16.37 -0.42
C SER A 627 7.28 -17.10 -1.65
N ALA A 628 8.27 -16.53 -2.35
CA ALA A 628 8.92 -17.16 -3.50
C ALA A 628 9.64 -18.47 -3.11
N ALA A 629 10.41 -18.47 -2.02
CA ALA A 629 11.13 -19.64 -1.52
C ALA A 629 10.18 -20.77 -1.07
N THR A 630 8.96 -20.44 -0.66
CA THR A 630 7.95 -21.43 -0.27
C THR A 630 7.18 -21.98 -1.47
N ILE A 631 6.73 -21.10 -2.38
CA ILE A 631 5.84 -21.45 -3.49
C ILE A 631 6.59 -22.05 -4.67
N LEU A 632 7.75 -21.49 -5.05
CA LEU A 632 8.46 -21.89 -6.26
C LEU A 632 8.88 -23.36 -6.24
N PRO A 633 9.44 -23.93 -5.15
CA PRO A 633 9.78 -25.35 -5.13
C PRO A 633 8.56 -26.27 -5.28
N ILE A 634 7.37 -25.84 -4.83
CA ILE A 634 6.13 -26.61 -4.98
C ILE A 634 5.68 -26.58 -6.44
N VAL A 635 5.65 -25.39 -7.05
CA VAL A 635 5.29 -25.20 -8.47
C VAL A 635 6.22 -25.98 -9.38
N MET A 636 7.53 -25.94 -9.11
CA MET A 636 8.55 -26.63 -9.90
C MET A 636 8.65 -28.13 -9.64
N GLY A 637 7.91 -28.66 -8.65
CA GLY A 637 7.99 -30.08 -8.25
C GLY A 637 9.32 -30.49 -7.61
N TRP A 638 10.10 -29.53 -7.09
CA TRP A 638 11.40 -29.79 -6.44
C TRP A 638 11.27 -30.26 -5.00
N ARG A 639 10.18 -29.88 -4.33
CA ARG A 639 9.73 -30.62 -3.16
C ARG A 639 9.18 -31.94 -3.70
N GLY A 640 9.93 -33.02 -3.51
CA GLY A 640 9.48 -34.37 -3.87
C GLY A 640 8.16 -34.72 -3.17
N ASP A 641 7.66 -35.94 -3.42
CA ASP A 641 6.43 -36.49 -2.82
C ASP A 641 6.53 -36.72 -1.29
N GLU A 642 7.17 -35.80 -0.56
CA GLU A 642 7.26 -35.77 0.91
C GLU A 642 5.90 -35.52 1.58
N PHE A 643 4.86 -35.23 0.79
CA PHE A 643 3.48 -35.15 1.25
C PHE A 643 2.75 -36.42 0.84
N SER A 644 2.86 -37.46 1.67
CA SER A 644 1.88 -38.52 1.61
C SER A 644 0.52 -37.97 2.03
N ASP A 645 -0.47 -38.21 1.19
CA ASP A 645 -1.87 -37.86 1.43
C ASP A 645 -2.60 -38.87 2.32
N ASP A 646 -1.91 -39.94 2.72
CA ASP A 646 -2.48 -40.88 3.67
C ASP A 646 -2.70 -40.21 5.05
N ALA A 647 -3.78 -40.60 5.69
CA ALA A 647 -4.22 -40.01 6.95
C ALA A 647 -3.16 -40.12 8.07
N GLU A 648 -2.44 -41.24 8.10
CA GLU A 648 -1.43 -41.54 9.12
C GLU A 648 -0.23 -40.60 8.97
N SER A 649 0.25 -40.38 7.74
CA SER A 649 1.35 -39.44 7.46
C SER A 649 1.00 -38.00 7.86
N LEU A 650 -0.23 -37.55 7.60
CA LEU A 650 -0.68 -36.22 8.01
C LEU A 650 -0.72 -36.09 9.55
N GLU A 651 -1.26 -37.10 10.24
CA GLU A 651 -1.30 -37.14 11.70
C GLU A 651 0.11 -37.19 12.32
N LEU A 652 1.00 -38.02 11.78
CA LEU A 652 2.40 -38.11 12.21
C LEU A 652 3.14 -36.79 12.02
N ALA A 653 2.96 -36.12 10.89
CA ALA A 653 3.60 -34.84 10.62
C ALA A 653 3.09 -33.73 11.55
N ALA A 654 1.80 -33.74 11.87
CA ALA A 654 1.21 -32.83 12.85
C ALA A 654 1.75 -33.10 14.27
N ALA A 655 1.87 -34.38 14.66
CA ALA A 655 2.45 -34.78 15.94
C ALA A 655 3.95 -34.42 16.05
N ALA A 656 4.73 -34.60 14.98
CA ALA A 656 6.15 -34.24 14.94
C ALA A 656 6.38 -32.73 15.14
N ALA A 657 5.48 -31.89 14.60
CA ALA A 657 5.47 -30.45 14.85
C ALA A 657 5.28 -30.11 16.33
N LEU A 658 4.43 -30.88 17.02
CA LEU A 658 4.22 -30.71 18.45
C LEU A 658 5.44 -31.14 19.28
N SER A 659 6.15 -32.20 18.90
CA SER A 659 7.35 -32.66 19.63
C SER A 659 8.60 -31.83 19.34
N GLY A 660 8.57 -30.93 18.36
CA GLY A 660 9.74 -30.17 17.90
C GLY A 660 10.75 -31.02 17.12
N ARG A 661 10.33 -32.20 16.65
CA ARG A 661 11.12 -33.10 15.81
C ARG A 661 10.78 -32.90 14.33
N VAL A 662 10.69 -31.64 13.90
CA VAL A 662 10.51 -31.32 12.47
C VAL A 662 11.90 -31.11 11.90
N ARG A 663 12.28 -31.94 10.92
CA ARG A 663 13.52 -31.82 10.16
C ARG A 663 13.60 -30.49 9.43
#